data_AF-A0A5N5L4W5-F1
#
_entry.id   AF-A0A5N5L4W5-F1
#
_cell.length_a   1.000
_cell.length_b   1.000
_cell.length_c   1.000
_cell.angle_alpha   90.00
_cell.angle_beta   90.00
_cell.angle_gamma   90.00
#
_symmetry.space_group_name_H-M   'P 1'
#
loop_
_entity.id
_entity.type
_entity.pdbx_description
1 polymer ?
#
loop_
_entity_poly.entity_id
_entity_poly.type
_entity_poly.pdbx_seq_one_letter_code
_entity_poly.pdbx_strand_id
1 'polypeptide(L)'
;MTSWDQRISSFLLSPTQFLSCTTSESFLAELLDKLRDDKANDSKKILLLSVLLEHPTVLCPTTSAGEETAQELVSILNFTPQKSFSLKCHLMLAITNVLICTLCLANRTKVAEDYLNFLFMLIQDTNDNAGGPTLHSVRATACESLREMENCQPGLLSQKLEALYYFKQQETTVLHQSYCTLYTQALKNAIQLLTQQKDVDNAKLRSVLAGNEGFAWKSARFGKSMLSISMAQVPQLPTTLDFKELKSIMSLLLEESYLMTSPSQAALLRGLVEMVAMVPGISPAIFKSQLLRLFGTTEVELMHATLFMKGTFTDSLFTAEDEHFLLKRLVGMAQHPLLRTPEKLFYMDCILHFPENRPISSSGEECLPVLITPQLTLFLFPTVFNDSTTMLCRLNLLCLVHLEANEEEDGQGLGYLINHVMALLRIVDNHGSREMVVTSFKAIFIFLLHFNHMENLSEKIVHRLRELYSRNCHLAPNLINLTDRIQEHLEDSLWSVRLLKALQLCIVEMPPLQLTLQSLGWHLKILARVAQESQITQRSTICFLLDILVNSNLCERRSWHVGTAILAVCRNLLQHPTLNQMFIELADLLQHMSRHYEDRDIQDHARFYYTLLTNLSWEKLAGILAKAPIGGQTKVRSLSAITASEDLGSCLTVLQTESCVLQLTKIHKNGSQDAVPSTEVLTEKDLYEVYQEQLKTPGFASEVTLRYTLTHANATDPRFDRIFTICLHFDVNTSHYAKVNDIYVPCLFRDRKPHQVSVTLKPYHPYPTSLQVSAIFTTEDGQSWHTHLPNVKVSFPEIFLPVPLPLGTSLQRKEDVFDRIWDSISSGEPSTSETSLFCFKTGSDTLADLITKNFQGYVISQELNVWKVLFFLPPLFHVLLTIREGEDAVQVSIATDNWELLPHVNSYLQNITAQCNTTTDDS
;
A
#
# COMPACT_ATOMS: atom_id res chain seq x y z
N MET A 1 -20.45 -18.00 -12.94
CA MET A 1 -19.58 -17.32 -13.92
C MET A 1 -19.66 -15.82 -13.66
N THR A 2 -18.66 -15.24 -12.99
CA THR A 2 -18.55 -13.79 -12.80
C THR A 2 -18.21 -13.13 -14.13
N SER A 3 -18.85 -12.02 -14.47
CA SER A 3 -18.49 -11.25 -15.67
C SER A 3 -17.05 -10.72 -15.56
N TRP A 4 -16.34 -10.60 -16.68
CA TRP A 4 -14.98 -10.06 -16.70
C TRP A 4 -14.89 -8.67 -16.08
N ASP A 5 -15.95 -7.86 -16.19
CA ASP A 5 -16.04 -6.53 -15.58
C ASP A 5 -15.94 -6.60 -14.03
N GLN A 6 -16.53 -7.62 -13.41
CA GLN A 6 -16.42 -7.85 -11.96
C GLN A 6 -15.03 -8.35 -11.57
N ARG A 7 -14.40 -9.21 -12.39
CA ARG A 7 -13.04 -9.70 -12.13
C ARG A 7 -12.01 -8.56 -12.24
N ILE A 8 -12.10 -7.73 -13.27
CA ILE A 8 -11.21 -6.58 -13.48
C ILE A 8 -11.38 -5.57 -12.35
N SER A 9 -12.61 -5.18 -12.01
CA SER A 9 -12.84 -4.26 -10.88
C SER A 9 -12.34 -4.82 -9.55
N SER A 10 -12.50 -6.12 -9.29
CA SER A 10 -11.93 -6.74 -8.08
C SER A 10 -10.40 -6.75 -8.08
N PHE A 11 -9.77 -6.91 -9.24
CA PHE A 11 -8.32 -6.82 -9.37
C PHE A 11 -7.81 -5.39 -9.16
N LEU A 12 -8.42 -4.39 -9.79
CA LEU A 12 -8.02 -2.98 -9.69
C LEU A 12 -8.19 -2.42 -8.26
N LEU A 13 -9.18 -2.89 -7.49
CA LEU A 13 -9.36 -2.50 -6.09
C LEU A 13 -8.26 -3.05 -5.17
N SER A 14 -7.79 -4.27 -5.43
CA SER A 14 -6.79 -4.93 -4.59
C SER A 14 -6.08 -6.09 -5.33
N PRO A 15 -5.01 -5.81 -6.09
CA PRO A 15 -4.32 -6.81 -6.90
C PRO A 15 -3.74 -7.96 -6.07
N THR A 16 -3.18 -7.65 -4.89
CA THR A 16 -2.56 -8.63 -3.99
C THR A 16 -3.58 -9.56 -3.33
N GLN A 17 -4.75 -9.05 -2.99
CA GLN A 17 -5.85 -9.88 -2.45
C GLN A 17 -6.48 -10.74 -3.54
N PHE A 18 -6.65 -10.21 -4.75
CA PHE A 18 -7.17 -11.00 -5.87
C PHE A 18 -6.22 -12.16 -6.23
N LEU A 19 -4.92 -11.91 -6.31
CA LEU A 19 -3.90 -12.93 -6.58
C LEU A 19 -3.63 -13.89 -5.40
N SER A 20 -4.25 -13.67 -4.24
CA SER A 20 -4.28 -14.70 -3.19
C SER A 20 -5.28 -15.82 -3.52
N CYS A 21 -6.27 -15.52 -4.37
CA CYS A 21 -7.30 -16.46 -4.81
C CYS A 21 -6.96 -17.16 -6.14
N THR A 22 -6.07 -16.58 -6.96
CA THR A 22 -5.64 -17.09 -8.29
C THR A 22 -4.14 -16.85 -8.51
N THR A 23 -3.45 -17.69 -9.31
CA THR A 23 -2.04 -17.42 -9.65
C THR A 23 -1.93 -16.38 -10.77
N SER A 24 -0.87 -15.55 -10.75
CA SER A 24 -0.62 -14.54 -11.79
C SER A 24 -0.54 -15.15 -13.19
N GLU A 25 0.12 -16.31 -13.32
CA GLU A 25 0.25 -17.04 -14.58
C GLU A 25 -1.10 -17.52 -15.12
N SER A 26 -1.97 -18.08 -14.26
CA SER A 26 -3.29 -18.56 -14.69
C SER A 26 -4.21 -17.41 -15.13
N PHE A 27 -4.19 -16.31 -14.38
CA PHE A 27 -4.99 -15.14 -14.71
C PHE A 27 -4.50 -14.43 -15.98
N LEU A 28 -3.17 -14.36 -16.17
CA LEU A 28 -2.56 -13.79 -17.37
C LEU A 28 -2.86 -14.63 -18.61
N ALA A 29 -2.77 -15.96 -18.52
CA ALA A 29 -3.17 -16.85 -19.62
C ALA A 29 -4.66 -16.70 -19.98
N GLU A 30 -5.55 -16.68 -18.98
CA GLU A 30 -6.99 -16.44 -19.21
C GLU A 30 -7.25 -15.06 -19.87
N LEU A 31 -6.47 -14.04 -19.50
CA LEU A 31 -6.59 -12.69 -20.04
C LEU A 31 -6.11 -12.63 -21.49
N LEU A 32 -4.96 -13.25 -21.82
CA LEU A 32 -4.42 -13.32 -23.18
C LEU A 32 -5.31 -14.13 -24.12
N ASP A 33 -5.86 -15.26 -23.66
CA ASP A 33 -6.84 -16.05 -24.41
C ASP A 33 -8.09 -15.23 -24.75
N LYS A 34 -8.56 -14.40 -23.82
CA LYS A 34 -9.71 -13.51 -24.05
C LYS A 34 -9.40 -12.33 -24.95
N LEU A 35 -8.17 -11.83 -24.96
CA LEU A 35 -7.73 -10.82 -25.92
C LEU A 35 -7.66 -11.38 -27.35
N ARG A 36 -7.32 -12.68 -27.49
CA ARG A 36 -7.28 -13.38 -28.77
C ARG A 36 -8.66 -13.69 -29.36
N ASP A 37 -9.72 -13.71 -28.55
CA ASP A 37 -11.08 -14.00 -29.02
C ASP A 37 -11.56 -12.91 -30.02
N ASP A 38 -11.73 -13.29 -31.28
CA ASP A 38 -12.20 -12.40 -32.36
C ASP A 38 -13.66 -11.95 -32.16
N LYS A 39 -14.43 -12.64 -31.32
CA LYS A 39 -15.83 -12.29 -31.03
C LYS A 39 -15.97 -11.22 -29.95
N ALA A 40 -14.90 -10.88 -29.24
CA ALA A 40 -14.94 -9.88 -28.19
C ALA A 40 -14.92 -8.45 -28.77
N ASN A 41 -15.81 -7.60 -28.26
CA ASN A 41 -15.89 -6.18 -28.63
C ASN A 41 -14.60 -5.43 -28.27
N ASP A 42 -14.18 -4.48 -29.10
CA ASP A 42 -12.99 -3.66 -28.91
C ASP A 42 -12.97 -2.96 -27.54
N SER A 43 -14.12 -2.50 -27.04
CA SER A 43 -14.22 -1.87 -25.71
C SER A 43 -13.91 -2.85 -24.56
N LYS A 44 -14.28 -4.12 -24.71
CA LYS A 44 -13.95 -5.16 -23.72
C LYS A 44 -12.47 -5.52 -23.77
N LYS A 45 -11.88 -5.56 -24.96
CA LYS A 45 -10.43 -5.76 -25.12
C LYS A 45 -9.63 -4.60 -24.51
N ILE A 46 -10.08 -3.36 -24.69
CA ILE A 46 -9.46 -2.18 -24.04
C ILE A 46 -9.55 -2.29 -22.51
N LEU A 47 -10.70 -2.69 -21.97
CA LEU A 47 -10.86 -2.91 -20.53
C LEU A 47 -9.90 -3.99 -20.01
N LEU A 48 -9.72 -5.10 -20.74
CA LEU A 48 -8.76 -6.15 -20.38
C LEU A 48 -7.31 -5.62 -20.38
N LEU A 49 -6.95 -4.78 -21.35
CA LEU A 49 -5.60 -4.19 -21.42
C LEU A 49 -5.31 -3.21 -20.27
N SER A 50 -6.32 -2.60 -19.64
CA SER A 50 -6.12 -1.70 -18.48
C SER A 50 -5.35 -2.37 -17.34
N VAL A 51 -5.57 -3.67 -17.14
CA VAL A 51 -4.90 -4.48 -16.12
C VAL A 51 -3.38 -4.54 -16.35
N LEU A 52 -2.96 -4.70 -17.61
CA LEU A 52 -1.55 -4.72 -18.02
C LEU A 52 -0.93 -3.31 -18.04
N LEU A 53 -1.73 -2.27 -18.20
CA LEU A 53 -1.28 -0.87 -18.13
C LEU A 53 -1.03 -0.43 -16.68
N GLU A 54 -1.89 -0.82 -15.73
CA GLU A 54 -1.78 -0.38 -14.33
C GLU A 54 -0.84 -1.25 -13.48
N HIS A 55 -0.83 -2.57 -13.70
CA HIS A 55 -0.08 -3.51 -12.84
C HIS A 55 0.74 -4.57 -13.61
N PRO A 56 1.64 -4.18 -14.54
CA PRO A 56 2.46 -5.12 -15.30
C PRO A 56 3.44 -5.92 -14.43
N THR A 57 4.02 -5.32 -13.39
CA THR A 57 5.01 -5.98 -12.51
C THR A 57 4.39 -7.04 -11.61
N VAL A 58 3.11 -6.90 -11.30
CA VAL A 58 2.35 -7.83 -10.45
C VAL A 58 1.91 -9.06 -11.25
N LEU A 59 1.58 -8.86 -12.54
CA LEU A 59 1.23 -9.95 -13.44
C LEU A 59 2.44 -10.69 -14.00
N CYS A 60 3.51 -9.96 -14.34
CA CYS A 60 4.74 -10.49 -14.90
C CYS A 60 5.91 -10.29 -13.90
N PRO A 61 6.07 -11.19 -12.91
CA PRO A 61 7.13 -11.04 -11.90
C PRO A 61 8.53 -11.37 -12.46
N THR A 62 8.63 -12.11 -13.55
CA THR A 62 9.90 -12.51 -14.19
C THR A 62 10.06 -11.84 -15.55
N THR A 63 11.32 -11.65 -15.97
CA THR A 63 11.67 -11.12 -17.30
C THR A 63 11.16 -12.04 -18.42
N SER A 64 11.17 -13.36 -18.20
CA SER A 64 10.68 -14.34 -19.19
C SER A 64 9.16 -14.27 -19.39
N ALA A 65 8.39 -14.16 -18.30
CA ALA A 65 6.94 -13.97 -18.40
C ALA A 65 6.59 -12.64 -19.10
N GLY A 66 7.38 -11.60 -18.86
CA GLY A 66 7.29 -10.33 -19.58
C GLY A 66 7.52 -10.48 -21.09
N GLU A 67 8.56 -11.21 -21.49
CA GLU A 67 8.90 -11.46 -22.90
C GLU A 67 7.81 -12.26 -23.62
N GLU A 68 7.33 -13.35 -23.01
CA GLU A 68 6.24 -14.18 -23.56
C GLU A 68 4.95 -13.38 -23.73
N THR A 69 4.56 -12.62 -22.69
CA THR A 69 3.37 -11.75 -22.74
C THR A 69 3.50 -10.69 -23.83
N ALA A 70 4.67 -10.04 -23.94
CA ALA A 70 4.91 -9.04 -24.97
C ALA A 70 4.84 -9.66 -26.37
N GLN A 71 5.40 -10.86 -26.57
CA GLN A 71 5.35 -11.56 -27.85
C GLN A 71 3.92 -11.93 -28.26
N GLU A 72 3.10 -12.39 -27.31
CA GLU A 72 1.70 -12.65 -27.56
C GLU A 72 0.93 -11.38 -27.91
N LEU A 73 1.15 -10.27 -27.19
CA LEU A 73 0.52 -8.99 -27.50
C LEU A 73 0.95 -8.43 -28.86
N VAL A 74 2.22 -8.57 -29.24
CA VAL A 74 2.72 -8.20 -30.59
C VAL A 74 2.03 -9.04 -31.66
N SER A 75 1.81 -10.34 -31.40
CA SER A 75 1.04 -11.18 -32.33
C SER A 75 -0.39 -10.68 -32.48
N ILE A 76 -1.07 -10.35 -31.38
CA ILE A 76 -2.44 -9.81 -31.38
C ILE A 76 -2.48 -8.48 -32.15
N LEU A 77 -1.49 -7.61 -31.97
CA LEU A 77 -1.37 -6.34 -32.70
C LEU A 77 -1.28 -6.56 -34.22
N ASN A 78 -0.50 -7.55 -34.66
CA ASN A 78 -0.36 -7.89 -36.08
C ASN A 78 -1.65 -8.45 -36.69
N PHE A 79 -2.41 -9.24 -35.93
CA PHE A 79 -3.69 -9.81 -36.38
C PHE A 79 -4.86 -8.81 -36.30
N THR A 80 -4.71 -7.71 -35.56
CA THR A 80 -5.79 -6.72 -35.36
C THR A 80 -6.09 -5.96 -36.66
N PRO A 81 -7.37 -5.90 -37.11
CA PRO A 81 -7.74 -5.25 -38.37
C PRO A 81 -7.39 -3.76 -38.38
N GLN A 82 -7.12 -3.19 -39.56
CA GLN A 82 -6.74 -1.77 -39.71
C GLN A 82 -7.82 -0.79 -39.22
N LYS A 83 -9.07 -1.23 -39.05
CA LYS A 83 -10.22 -0.40 -38.65
C LYS A 83 -10.35 -0.18 -37.14
N SER A 84 -9.67 -0.95 -36.29
CA SER A 84 -9.78 -0.84 -34.81
C SER A 84 -8.60 -0.06 -34.24
N PHE A 85 -8.51 1.22 -34.58
CA PHE A 85 -7.39 2.12 -34.24
C PHE A 85 -7.22 2.33 -32.73
N SER A 86 -8.31 2.50 -31.98
CA SER A 86 -8.24 2.65 -30.52
C SER A 86 -7.61 1.42 -29.85
N LEU A 87 -8.00 0.22 -30.26
CA LEU A 87 -7.43 -1.02 -29.74
C LEU A 87 -5.93 -1.12 -30.07
N LYS A 88 -5.52 -0.76 -31.28
CA LYS A 88 -4.08 -0.76 -31.66
C LYS A 88 -3.27 0.19 -30.79
N CYS A 89 -3.76 1.40 -30.52
CA CYS A 89 -3.06 2.33 -29.63
C CYS A 89 -2.91 1.77 -28.22
N HIS A 90 -3.97 1.19 -27.64
CA HIS A 90 -3.91 0.60 -26.30
C HIS A 90 -3.01 -0.64 -26.25
N LEU A 91 -2.98 -1.47 -27.30
CA LEU A 91 -2.05 -2.60 -27.42
C LEU A 91 -0.61 -2.12 -27.47
N MET A 92 -0.30 -1.10 -28.26
CA MET A 92 1.06 -0.53 -28.33
C MET A 92 1.51 0.03 -26.98
N LEU A 93 0.63 0.77 -26.28
CA LEU A 93 0.93 1.27 -24.94
C LEU A 93 1.16 0.12 -23.95
N ALA A 94 0.34 -0.93 -24.00
CA ALA A 94 0.48 -2.10 -23.13
C ALA A 94 1.79 -2.86 -23.39
N ILE A 95 2.15 -3.09 -24.66
CA ILE A 95 3.42 -3.74 -25.04
C ILE A 95 4.61 -2.92 -24.53
N THR A 96 4.60 -1.60 -24.80
CA THR A 96 5.66 -0.70 -24.35
C THR A 96 5.79 -0.73 -22.81
N ASN A 97 4.68 -0.68 -22.08
CA ASN A 97 4.66 -0.70 -20.62
C ASN A 97 5.19 -2.04 -20.06
N VAL A 98 4.75 -3.18 -20.61
CA VAL A 98 5.24 -4.52 -20.20
C VAL A 98 6.73 -4.64 -20.43
N LEU A 99 7.24 -4.24 -21.62
CA LEU A 99 8.67 -4.32 -21.95
C LEU A 99 9.54 -3.45 -21.03
N ILE A 100 9.05 -2.27 -20.63
CA ILE A 100 9.74 -1.36 -19.71
C ILE A 100 9.72 -1.91 -18.28
N CYS A 101 8.55 -2.27 -17.77
CA CYS A 101 8.36 -2.67 -16.37
C CYS A 101 9.04 -4.01 -16.03
N THR A 102 9.15 -4.92 -17.00
CA THR A 102 9.77 -6.25 -16.82
C THR A 102 11.27 -6.28 -17.14
N LEU A 103 11.89 -5.11 -17.39
CA LEU A 103 13.32 -4.96 -17.73
C LEU A 103 13.76 -5.70 -19.02
N CYS A 104 12.83 -6.14 -19.86
CA CYS A 104 13.14 -6.78 -21.15
C CYS A 104 13.97 -5.86 -22.07
N LEU A 105 13.69 -4.56 -22.03
CA LEU A 105 14.45 -3.55 -22.77
C LEU A 105 15.92 -3.49 -22.33
N ALA A 106 16.19 -3.55 -21.02
CA ALA A 106 17.55 -3.49 -20.49
C ALA A 106 18.36 -4.75 -20.84
N ASN A 107 17.70 -5.91 -20.97
CA ASN A 107 18.32 -7.19 -21.26
C ASN A 107 18.49 -7.47 -22.77
N ARG A 108 18.01 -6.58 -23.65
CA ARG A 108 18.02 -6.75 -25.12
C ARG A 108 17.36 -8.04 -25.59
N THR A 109 16.14 -8.29 -25.13
CA THR A 109 15.32 -9.39 -25.66
C THR A 109 15.01 -9.17 -27.14
N LYS A 110 14.95 -10.25 -27.93
CA LYS A 110 14.63 -10.16 -29.37
C LYS A 110 13.28 -9.51 -29.63
N VAL A 111 12.30 -9.78 -28.78
CA VAL A 111 10.95 -9.18 -28.86
C VAL A 111 11.01 -7.65 -28.74
N ALA A 112 11.90 -7.11 -27.91
CA ALA A 112 12.10 -5.66 -27.78
C ALA A 112 12.77 -5.06 -29.02
N GLU A 113 13.75 -5.75 -29.62
CA GLU A 113 14.37 -5.33 -30.90
C GLU A 113 13.35 -5.33 -32.04
N ASP A 114 12.57 -6.39 -32.18
CA ASP A 114 11.55 -6.53 -33.21
C ASP A 114 10.45 -5.48 -33.05
N TYR A 115 10.02 -5.22 -31.82
CA TYR A 115 9.03 -4.19 -31.52
C TYR A 115 9.55 -2.78 -31.79
N LEU A 116 10.82 -2.46 -31.45
CA LEU A 116 11.44 -1.18 -31.79
C LEU A 116 11.54 -0.97 -33.31
N ASN A 117 11.93 -2.01 -34.04
CA ASN A 117 11.95 -1.98 -35.51
C ASN A 117 10.54 -1.73 -36.05
N PHE A 118 9.52 -2.40 -35.51
CA PHE A 118 8.12 -2.21 -35.88
C PHE A 118 7.65 -0.77 -35.62
N LEU A 119 7.94 -0.20 -34.45
CA LEU A 119 7.60 1.20 -34.13
C LEU A 119 8.29 2.18 -35.09
N PHE A 120 9.57 1.94 -35.41
CA PHE A 120 10.32 2.80 -36.33
C PHE A 120 9.79 2.70 -37.76
N MET A 121 9.37 1.51 -38.21
CA MET A 121 8.70 1.31 -39.50
C MET A 121 7.37 2.07 -39.59
N LEU A 122 6.57 2.11 -38.51
CA LEU A 122 5.32 2.88 -38.49
C LEU A 122 5.55 4.39 -38.62
N ILE A 123 6.67 4.88 -38.09
CA ILE A 123 7.03 6.30 -38.07
C ILE A 123 7.62 6.77 -39.41
N GLN A 124 8.16 5.85 -40.22
CA GLN A 124 8.72 6.14 -41.55
C GLN A 124 7.69 6.54 -42.61
N ASP A 125 6.41 6.19 -42.45
CA ASP A 125 5.35 6.56 -43.40
C ASP A 125 4.98 8.04 -43.26
N THR A 126 5.87 8.94 -43.72
CA THR A 126 5.68 10.38 -43.57
C THR A 126 4.62 10.91 -44.53
N ASN A 127 3.78 11.85 -44.06
CA ASN A 127 2.66 12.47 -44.80
C ASN A 127 1.58 11.51 -45.33
N ASP A 128 1.32 10.39 -44.64
CA ASP A 128 0.19 9.47 -44.91
C ASP A 128 0.19 8.82 -46.30
N ASN A 129 1.37 8.44 -46.81
CA ASN A 129 1.46 7.83 -48.13
C ASN A 129 0.83 6.43 -48.18
N ALA A 130 0.85 5.66 -47.07
CA ALA A 130 0.31 4.30 -47.03
C ALA A 130 -1.06 4.17 -46.34
N GLY A 131 -1.48 5.13 -45.50
CA GLY A 131 -2.83 5.15 -44.98
C GLY A 131 -3.24 6.48 -44.38
N GLY A 132 -4.47 6.90 -44.73
CA GLY A 132 -4.97 8.24 -44.47
C GLY A 132 -5.13 8.64 -42.99
N PRO A 133 -5.89 9.72 -42.69
CA PRO A 133 -5.83 10.46 -41.42
C PRO A 133 -6.22 9.65 -40.17
N THR A 134 -6.78 8.45 -40.34
CA THR A 134 -7.12 7.54 -39.23
C THR A 134 -5.89 6.89 -38.58
N LEU A 135 -4.78 6.74 -39.33
CA LEU A 135 -3.52 6.20 -38.82
C LEU A 135 -2.70 7.24 -38.02
N HIS A 136 -3.12 8.51 -38.00
CA HIS A 136 -2.46 9.56 -37.19
C HIS A 136 -2.36 9.16 -35.72
N SER A 137 -3.44 8.63 -35.16
CA SER A 137 -3.47 8.19 -33.76
C SER A 137 -2.45 7.07 -33.47
N VAL A 138 -2.29 6.12 -34.39
CA VAL A 138 -1.36 5.00 -34.27
C VAL A 138 0.09 5.49 -34.38
N ARG A 139 0.39 6.39 -35.33
CA ARG A 139 1.72 6.99 -35.49
C ARG A 139 2.09 7.89 -34.31
N ALA A 140 1.16 8.70 -33.82
CA ALA A 140 1.36 9.49 -32.60
C ALA A 140 1.68 8.58 -31.40
N THR A 141 0.93 7.49 -31.24
CA THR A 141 1.18 6.50 -30.18
C THR A 141 2.51 5.78 -30.36
N ALA A 142 2.96 5.55 -31.60
CA ALA A 142 4.29 5.01 -31.88
C ALA A 142 5.39 5.99 -31.43
N CYS A 143 5.24 7.28 -31.73
CA CYS A 143 6.18 8.31 -31.28
C CYS A 143 6.24 8.42 -29.75
N GLU A 144 5.10 8.43 -29.07
CA GLU A 144 5.08 8.43 -27.60
C GLU A 144 5.67 7.13 -27.02
N SER A 145 5.41 5.97 -27.64
CA SER A 145 6.02 4.70 -27.21
C SER A 145 7.54 4.73 -27.33
N LEU A 146 8.08 5.22 -28.46
CA LEU A 146 9.52 5.41 -28.62
C LEU A 146 10.09 6.41 -27.61
N ARG A 147 9.35 7.49 -27.33
CA ARG A 147 9.74 8.50 -26.35
C ARG A 147 9.83 7.91 -24.94
N GLU A 148 8.87 7.07 -24.54
CA GLU A 148 8.92 6.38 -23.24
C GLU A 148 10.06 5.36 -23.15
N MET A 149 10.34 4.63 -24.24
CA MET A 149 11.49 3.73 -24.30
C MET A 149 12.82 4.49 -24.19
N GLU A 150 12.92 5.65 -24.84
CA GLU A 150 14.07 6.57 -24.74
C GLU A 150 14.20 7.22 -23.36
N ASN A 151 13.10 7.50 -22.65
CA ASN A 151 13.12 7.96 -21.26
C ASN A 151 13.66 6.89 -20.30
N CYS A 152 13.30 5.62 -20.54
CA CYS A 152 13.71 4.49 -19.69
C CYS A 152 15.15 4.05 -19.99
N GLN A 153 15.57 4.11 -21.26
CA GLN A 153 16.93 3.81 -21.70
C GLN A 153 17.48 5.00 -22.50
N PRO A 154 18.07 6.00 -21.81
CA PRO A 154 18.59 7.19 -22.47
C PRO A 154 19.73 6.85 -23.44
N GLY A 155 19.58 7.34 -24.67
CA GLY A 155 20.51 7.18 -25.78
C GLY A 155 20.17 6.07 -26.76
N LEU A 156 19.05 5.36 -26.59
CA LEU A 156 18.61 4.29 -27.50
C LEU A 156 18.51 4.77 -28.96
N LEU A 157 17.95 5.96 -29.16
CA LEU A 157 17.72 6.60 -30.46
C LEU A 157 18.88 7.48 -30.93
N SER A 158 19.99 7.56 -30.19
CA SER A 158 21.13 8.43 -30.53
C SER A 158 21.74 8.15 -31.90
N GLN A 159 21.62 6.91 -32.40
CA GLN A 159 22.12 6.50 -33.73
C GLN A 159 21.08 6.66 -34.86
N LYS A 160 19.92 7.26 -34.59
CA LYS A 160 18.85 7.52 -35.57
C LYS A 160 18.46 9.00 -35.63
N LEU A 161 19.30 9.90 -35.11
CA LEU A 161 18.98 11.32 -34.98
C LEU A 161 18.77 12.00 -36.34
N GLU A 162 19.58 11.68 -37.36
CA GLU A 162 19.43 12.29 -38.68
C GLU A 162 18.14 11.83 -39.38
N ALA A 163 17.80 10.54 -39.27
CA ALA A 163 16.51 10.03 -39.75
C ALA A 163 15.31 10.70 -39.05
N LEU A 164 15.35 10.85 -37.73
CA LEU A 164 14.29 11.55 -36.98
C LEU A 164 14.20 13.03 -37.35
N TYR A 165 15.35 13.69 -37.57
CA TYR A 165 15.40 15.07 -38.04
C TYR A 165 14.75 15.21 -39.42
N TYR A 166 15.02 14.27 -40.32
CA TYR A 166 14.39 14.23 -41.65
C TYR A 166 12.88 14.02 -41.57
N PHE A 167 12.40 13.07 -40.75
CA PHE A 167 10.96 12.86 -40.56
C PHE A 167 10.27 14.11 -40.00
N LYS A 168 10.90 14.77 -39.03
CA LYS A 168 10.40 16.04 -38.47
C LYS A 168 10.24 17.13 -39.55
N GLN A 169 11.20 17.25 -40.47
CA GLN A 169 11.15 18.22 -41.56
C GLN A 169 10.12 17.89 -42.63
N GLN A 170 9.92 16.61 -42.92
CA GLN A 170 8.95 16.16 -43.91
C GLN A 170 7.51 16.27 -43.42
N GLU A 171 7.28 16.10 -42.12
CA GLU A 171 5.93 16.09 -41.56
C GLU A 171 5.28 17.46 -41.58
N THR A 172 4.21 17.56 -42.37
CA THR A 172 3.36 18.75 -42.48
C THR A 172 2.06 18.65 -41.68
N THR A 173 1.80 17.49 -41.08
CA THR A 173 0.57 17.17 -40.35
C THR A 173 0.64 17.60 -38.87
N VAL A 174 -0.48 17.47 -38.14
CA VAL A 174 -0.54 17.72 -36.68
C VAL A 174 0.46 16.83 -35.90
N LEU A 175 0.92 15.73 -36.49
CA LEU A 175 1.91 14.84 -35.90
C LEU A 175 3.28 15.50 -35.74
N HIS A 176 3.56 16.61 -36.45
CA HIS A 176 4.81 17.36 -36.31
C HIS A 176 5.18 17.60 -34.83
N GLN A 177 4.22 17.87 -33.95
CA GLN A 177 4.48 18.04 -32.51
C GLN A 177 5.08 16.78 -31.84
N SER A 178 4.60 15.58 -32.20
CA SER A 178 5.07 14.30 -31.66
C SER A 178 6.46 13.96 -32.20
N TYR A 179 6.74 14.29 -33.46
CA TYR A 179 8.08 14.15 -34.04
C TYR A 179 9.09 15.13 -33.41
N CYS A 180 8.69 16.39 -33.18
CA CYS A 180 9.54 17.40 -32.55
C CYS A 180 9.90 17.05 -31.10
N THR A 181 8.92 16.56 -30.32
CA THR A 181 9.15 16.13 -28.94
C THR A 181 10.04 14.88 -28.86
N LEU A 182 9.81 13.88 -29.73
CA LEU A 182 10.65 12.69 -29.83
C LEU A 182 12.09 13.04 -30.20
N TYR A 183 12.28 13.85 -31.25
CA TYR A 183 13.60 14.30 -31.69
C TYR A 183 14.33 15.08 -30.58
N THR A 184 13.62 15.97 -29.89
CA THR A 184 14.21 16.78 -28.81
C THR A 184 14.64 15.91 -27.63
N GLN A 185 13.84 14.90 -27.25
CA GLN A 185 14.19 13.97 -26.18
C GLN A 185 15.40 13.09 -26.55
N ALA A 186 15.42 12.55 -27.78
CA ALA A 186 16.55 11.75 -28.27
C ALA A 186 17.85 12.59 -28.37
N LEU A 187 17.75 13.84 -28.88
CA LEU A 187 18.88 14.77 -28.96
C LEU A 187 19.42 15.11 -27.57
N LYS A 188 18.52 15.41 -26.62
CA LYS A 188 18.90 15.70 -25.23
C LYS A 188 19.66 14.54 -24.59
N ASN A 189 19.13 13.34 -24.70
CA ASN A 189 19.75 12.15 -24.13
C ASN A 189 21.09 11.81 -24.81
N ALA A 190 21.20 12.02 -26.12
CA ALA A 190 22.46 11.86 -26.84
C ALA A 190 23.53 12.86 -26.36
N ILE A 191 23.16 14.12 -26.13
CA ILE A 191 24.04 15.14 -25.54
C ILE A 191 24.44 14.75 -24.11
N GLN A 192 23.50 14.25 -23.31
CA GLN A 192 23.77 13.79 -21.95
C GLN A 192 24.71 12.57 -21.90
N LEU A 193 24.66 11.67 -22.89
CA LEU A 193 25.66 10.61 -23.02
C LEU A 193 27.04 11.14 -23.40
N LEU A 194 27.11 12.19 -24.23
CA LEU A 194 28.37 12.82 -24.61
C LEU A 194 29.02 13.53 -23.41
N THR A 195 28.27 14.17 -22.52
CA THR A 195 28.84 14.82 -21.32
C THR A 195 29.50 13.84 -20.34
N GLN A 196 29.14 12.55 -20.41
CA GLN A 196 29.72 11.51 -19.54
C GLN A 196 31.00 10.88 -20.12
N GLN A 197 31.30 11.10 -21.40
CA GLN A 197 32.50 10.56 -22.05
C GLN A 197 33.70 11.49 -21.85
N LYS A 198 34.85 10.92 -21.46
CA LYS A 198 36.05 11.70 -21.12
C LYS A 198 36.80 12.29 -22.33
N ASP A 199 36.62 11.74 -23.54
CA ASP A 199 37.31 12.15 -24.77
C ASP A 199 36.30 12.50 -25.89
N VAL A 200 35.72 13.71 -25.85
CA VAL A 200 34.76 14.17 -26.89
C VAL A 200 35.46 15.08 -27.89
N ASP A 201 35.59 14.60 -29.13
CA ASP A 201 36.07 15.39 -30.27
C ASP A 201 34.89 15.92 -31.12
N ASN A 202 35.13 16.99 -31.88
CA ASN A 202 34.16 17.54 -32.86
C ASN A 202 33.68 16.48 -33.87
N ALA A 203 34.55 15.53 -34.23
CA ALA A 203 34.20 14.42 -35.10
C ALA A 203 33.18 13.46 -34.44
N LYS A 204 33.29 13.22 -33.13
CA LYS A 204 32.34 12.40 -32.38
C LYS A 204 30.99 13.08 -32.24
N LEU A 205 30.97 14.39 -31.94
CA LEU A 205 29.74 15.19 -31.91
C LEU A 205 29.01 15.11 -33.25
N ARG A 206 29.72 15.33 -34.36
CA ARG A 206 29.15 15.18 -35.71
C ARG A 206 28.69 13.76 -36.02
N SER A 207 29.42 12.74 -35.58
CA SER A 207 29.02 11.34 -35.80
C SER A 207 27.74 10.96 -35.06
N VAL A 208 27.48 11.56 -33.90
CA VAL A 208 26.23 11.35 -33.15
C VAL A 208 25.08 12.10 -33.84
N LEU A 209 25.31 13.35 -34.27
CA LEU A 209 24.29 14.12 -34.98
C LEU A 209 23.94 13.52 -36.37
N ALA A 210 24.91 12.94 -37.07
CA ALA A 210 24.75 12.26 -38.36
C ALA A 210 24.53 10.74 -38.24
N GLY A 211 24.16 10.25 -37.05
CA GLY A 211 23.92 8.83 -36.83
C GLY A 211 22.65 8.37 -37.54
N ASN A 212 22.78 7.34 -38.40
CA ASN A 212 21.66 6.67 -39.07
C ASN A 212 21.60 5.13 -38.88
N GLU A 213 22.62 4.52 -38.27
CA GLU A 213 22.78 3.06 -38.24
C GLU A 213 22.41 2.45 -36.89
N GLY A 214 21.41 1.56 -36.88
CA GLY A 214 21.05 0.74 -35.71
C GLY A 214 20.46 1.50 -34.52
N PHE A 215 20.35 0.79 -33.39
CA PHE A 215 19.93 1.34 -32.09
C PHE A 215 21.07 1.20 -31.07
N ALA A 216 21.27 2.23 -30.25
CA ALA A 216 22.34 2.27 -29.26
C ALA A 216 21.89 1.63 -27.94
N TRP A 217 22.08 0.33 -27.82
CA TRP A 217 21.66 -0.44 -26.65
C TRP A 217 22.61 -0.36 -25.43
N LYS A 218 23.62 0.51 -25.42
CA LYS A 218 24.56 0.65 -24.30
C LYS A 218 23.97 1.62 -23.26
N SER A 219 23.38 1.07 -22.20
CA SER A 219 22.87 1.86 -21.07
C SER A 219 24.01 2.34 -20.18
N ALA A 220 24.17 3.66 -20.03
CA ALA A 220 24.67 4.19 -18.78
C ALA A 220 23.55 3.96 -17.76
N ARG A 221 23.80 3.13 -16.73
CA ARG A 221 22.82 2.93 -15.65
C ARG A 221 22.64 4.26 -14.92
N PHE A 222 21.62 5.03 -15.31
CA PHE A 222 21.18 6.16 -14.53
C PHE A 222 20.52 5.63 -13.26
N GLY A 223 21.06 6.01 -12.10
CA GLY A 223 20.27 5.95 -10.88
C GLY A 223 19.01 6.76 -11.12
N LYS A 224 17.84 6.16 -10.91
CA LYS A 224 16.53 6.83 -10.98
C LYS A 224 16.55 8.04 -10.04
N SER A 225 16.94 9.21 -10.55
CA SER A 225 16.47 10.49 -10.07
C SER A 225 15.58 11.04 -11.18
N MET A 226 14.34 10.56 -11.20
CA MET A 226 13.30 11.39 -11.78
C MET A 226 13.26 12.67 -10.95
N LEU A 227 13.72 13.77 -11.55
CA LEU A 227 13.30 15.13 -11.21
C LEU A 227 13.62 15.60 -9.78
N SER A 228 14.88 15.49 -9.37
CA SER A 228 15.48 16.51 -8.51
C SER A 228 16.84 16.86 -9.08
N ILE A 229 16.83 17.69 -10.13
CA ILE A 229 18.06 18.36 -10.55
C ILE A 229 18.28 19.47 -9.52
N SER A 230 19.02 19.18 -8.46
CA SER A 230 19.81 20.24 -7.83
C SER A 230 20.78 20.72 -8.90
N MET A 231 20.47 21.87 -9.51
CA MET A 231 21.20 22.46 -10.65
C MET A 231 22.68 22.73 -10.38
N ALA A 232 23.15 22.54 -9.15
CA ALA A 232 24.55 22.62 -8.77
C ALA A 232 25.45 21.54 -9.43
N GLN A 233 24.89 20.51 -10.05
CA GLN A 233 25.65 19.36 -10.60
C GLN A 233 25.19 18.91 -12.00
N VAL A 234 24.93 19.84 -12.92
CA VAL A 234 24.69 19.46 -14.33
C VAL A 234 26.03 19.13 -15.00
N PRO A 235 26.21 17.94 -15.62
CA PRO A 235 27.44 17.61 -16.35
C PRO A 235 27.56 18.47 -17.62
N GLN A 236 28.70 19.14 -17.79
CA GLN A 236 28.95 20.10 -18.88
C GLN A 236 29.86 19.52 -19.96
N LEU A 237 29.58 19.82 -21.22
CA LEU A 237 30.48 19.52 -22.34
C LEU A 237 31.71 20.47 -22.35
N PRO A 238 32.86 20.01 -22.87
CA PRO A 238 34.03 20.86 -23.06
C PRO A 238 33.71 22.08 -23.93
N THR A 239 34.16 23.27 -23.52
CA THR A 239 33.95 24.55 -24.25
C THR A 239 34.72 24.65 -25.57
N THR A 240 35.58 23.68 -25.91
CA THR A 240 36.44 23.64 -27.09
C THR A 240 35.77 23.09 -28.37
N LEU A 241 34.50 22.70 -28.30
CA LEU A 241 33.74 22.11 -29.42
C LEU A 241 33.02 23.18 -30.27
N ASP A 242 32.84 22.93 -31.57
CA ASP A 242 32.05 23.81 -32.46
C ASP A 242 30.56 23.43 -32.39
N PHE A 243 29.77 24.28 -31.75
CA PHE A 243 28.33 24.07 -31.54
C PHE A 243 27.44 24.74 -32.58
N LYS A 244 27.96 25.21 -33.73
CA LYS A 244 27.16 25.92 -34.76
C LYS A 244 25.97 25.11 -35.29
N GLU A 245 26.20 23.84 -35.61
CA GLU A 245 25.15 22.94 -36.11
C GLU A 245 24.05 22.73 -35.05
N LEU A 246 24.45 22.47 -33.80
CA LEU A 246 23.52 22.34 -32.67
C LEU A 246 22.75 23.64 -32.41
N LYS A 247 23.43 24.79 -32.42
CA LYS A 247 22.79 26.11 -32.27
C LYS A 247 21.74 26.36 -33.36
N SER A 248 22.03 25.99 -34.60
CA SER A 248 21.08 26.08 -35.71
C SER A 248 19.86 25.20 -35.49
N ILE A 249 20.06 23.95 -35.06
CA ILE A 249 18.97 23.01 -34.74
C ILE A 249 18.11 23.55 -33.60
N MET A 250 18.72 24.07 -32.53
CA MET A 250 17.99 24.62 -31.38
C MET A 250 17.21 25.89 -31.75
N SER A 251 17.77 26.76 -32.59
CA SER A 251 17.06 27.94 -33.11
C SER A 251 15.83 27.54 -33.93
N LEU A 252 15.99 26.54 -34.81
CA LEU A 252 14.89 25.99 -35.61
C LEU A 252 13.80 25.37 -34.72
N LEU A 253 14.16 24.59 -33.69
CA LEU A 253 13.19 24.02 -32.75
C LEU A 253 12.45 25.11 -31.96
N LEU A 254 13.14 26.20 -31.60
CA LEU A 254 12.50 27.35 -30.95
C LEU A 254 11.52 28.06 -31.88
N GLU A 255 11.82 28.17 -33.17
CA GLU A 255 10.89 28.67 -34.17
C GLU A 255 9.70 27.71 -34.36
N GLU A 256 9.93 26.41 -34.45
CA GLU A 256 8.84 25.42 -34.58
C GLU A 256 7.96 25.32 -33.33
N SER A 257 8.47 25.75 -32.17
CA SER A 257 7.68 25.82 -30.93
C SER A 257 6.41 26.67 -31.07
N TYR A 258 6.37 27.60 -32.04
CA TYR A 258 5.18 28.41 -32.36
C TYR A 258 3.99 27.57 -32.86
N LEU A 259 4.24 26.41 -33.46
CA LEU A 259 3.24 25.56 -34.10
C LEU A 259 2.66 24.50 -33.14
N MET A 260 3.18 24.41 -31.92
CA MET A 260 2.87 23.35 -30.97
C MET A 260 1.77 23.75 -29.98
N THR A 261 1.12 22.74 -29.41
CA THR A 261 0.21 22.91 -28.26
C THR A 261 0.97 23.34 -27.01
N SER A 262 0.33 24.10 -26.10
CA SER A 262 0.92 24.59 -24.84
C SER A 262 1.69 23.54 -24.02
N PRO A 263 1.15 22.32 -23.76
CA PRO A 263 1.89 21.29 -23.02
C PRO A 263 3.10 20.76 -23.78
N SER A 264 2.98 20.57 -25.10
CA SER A 264 4.08 20.10 -25.94
C SER A 264 5.18 21.14 -26.07
N GLN A 265 4.80 22.42 -26.16
CA GLN A 265 5.71 23.55 -26.14
C GLN A 265 6.45 23.64 -24.78
N ALA A 266 5.75 23.47 -23.66
CA ALA A 266 6.39 23.45 -22.33
C ALA A 266 7.39 22.29 -22.18
N ALA A 267 7.06 21.10 -22.70
CA ALA A 267 7.97 19.95 -22.71
C ALA A 267 9.20 20.19 -23.60
N LEU A 268 9.02 20.78 -24.78
CA LEU A 268 10.10 21.18 -25.67
C LEU A 268 11.03 22.19 -24.99
N LEU A 269 10.46 23.26 -24.40
CA LEU A 269 11.23 24.28 -23.69
C LEU A 269 12.04 23.68 -22.55
N ARG A 270 11.47 22.78 -21.76
CA ARG A 270 12.20 22.06 -20.70
C ARG A 270 13.40 21.30 -21.26
N GLY A 271 13.20 20.53 -22.34
CA GLY A 271 14.28 19.79 -23.00
C GLY A 271 15.39 20.71 -23.54
N LEU A 272 15.01 21.84 -24.15
CA LEU A 272 15.96 22.83 -24.67
C LEU A 272 16.75 23.51 -23.55
N VAL A 273 16.11 23.83 -22.42
CA VAL A 273 16.76 24.42 -21.24
C VAL A 273 17.80 23.47 -20.66
N GLU A 274 17.46 22.19 -20.50
CA GLU A 274 18.40 21.16 -20.05
C GLU A 274 19.59 21.02 -21.01
N MET A 275 19.36 21.08 -22.33
CA MET A 275 20.43 21.05 -23.33
C MET A 275 21.34 22.27 -23.28
N VAL A 276 20.80 23.50 -23.15
CA VAL A 276 21.63 24.71 -23.00
C VAL A 276 22.44 24.66 -21.70
N ALA A 277 21.87 24.14 -20.61
CA ALA A 277 22.58 23.98 -19.34
C ALA A 277 23.76 22.98 -19.45
N MET A 278 23.64 21.94 -20.26
CA MET A 278 24.71 20.96 -20.54
C MET A 278 25.79 21.52 -21.50
N VAL A 279 25.45 22.50 -22.34
CA VAL A 279 26.31 23.03 -23.41
C VAL A 279 26.74 24.47 -23.09
N PRO A 280 27.86 24.68 -22.38
CA PRO A 280 28.31 26.03 -22.01
C PRO A 280 28.69 26.92 -23.21
N GLY A 281 28.88 26.35 -24.40
CA GLY A 281 29.18 27.11 -25.63
C GLY A 281 27.98 27.85 -26.24
N ILE A 282 26.75 27.59 -25.78
CA ILE A 282 25.53 28.24 -26.27
C ILE A 282 25.03 29.22 -25.21
N SER A 283 24.91 30.50 -25.56
CA SER A 283 24.40 31.50 -24.60
C SER A 283 22.89 31.32 -24.37
N PRO A 284 22.41 31.41 -23.11
CA PRO A 284 20.98 31.37 -22.78
C PRO A 284 20.14 32.46 -23.47
N ALA A 285 20.80 33.50 -24.00
CA ALA A 285 20.16 34.61 -24.72
C ALA A 285 19.31 34.18 -25.92
N ILE A 286 19.46 32.96 -26.45
CA ILE A 286 18.60 32.42 -27.52
C ILE A 286 17.12 32.39 -27.08
N PHE A 287 16.84 32.23 -25.78
CA PHE A 287 15.46 32.23 -25.27
C PHE A 287 14.84 33.62 -25.14
N LYS A 288 15.59 34.73 -25.26
CA LYS A 288 15.06 36.10 -25.03
C LYS A 288 13.91 36.46 -25.97
N SER A 289 13.95 36.02 -27.22
CA SER A 289 12.85 36.26 -28.18
C SER A 289 11.55 35.57 -27.76
N GLN A 290 11.65 34.36 -27.20
CA GLN A 290 10.51 33.60 -26.70
C GLN A 290 9.99 34.14 -25.36
N LEU A 291 10.89 34.63 -24.51
CA LEU A 291 10.59 35.17 -23.19
C LEU A 291 9.53 36.27 -23.24
N LEU A 292 9.67 37.21 -24.18
CA LEU A 292 8.72 38.31 -24.40
C LEU A 292 7.28 37.81 -24.66
N ARG A 293 7.15 36.70 -25.38
CA ARG A 293 5.84 36.06 -25.63
C ARG A 293 5.35 35.30 -24.41
N LEU A 294 6.22 34.54 -23.75
CA LEU A 294 5.88 33.74 -22.58
C LEU A 294 5.38 34.62 -21.43
N PHE A 295 5.92 35.84 -21.30
CA PHE A 295 5.40 36.88 -20.40
C PHE A 295 3.95 37.31 -20.66
N GLY A 296 3.37 37.00 -21.82
CA GLY A 296 1.96 37.24 -22.15
C GLY A 296 1.02 36.03 -21.99
N THR A 297 1.52 34.83 -21.67
CA THR A 297 0.73 33.56 -21.71
C THR A 297 -0.06 33.28 -20.44
N THR A 298 -1.36 33.01 -20.53
CA THR A 298 -2.21 32.64 -19.36
C THR A 298 -2.15 31.17 -19.00
N GLU A 299 -1.53 30.35 -19.85
CA GLU A 299 -1.41 28.91 -19.67
C GLU A 299 -0.39 28.57 -18.57
N VAL A 300 -0.77 27.67 -17.67
CA VAL A 300 0.01 27.31 -16.46
C VAL A 300 1.30 26.58 -16.84
N GLU A 301 1.26 25.72 -17.85
CA GLU A 301 2.40 24.90 -18.29
C GLU A 301 3.53 25.77 -18.84
N LEU A 302 3.19 26.82 -19.58
CA LEU A 302 4.15 27.78 -20.15
C LEU A 302 4.71 28.71 -19.07
N MET A 303 3.90 29.11 -18.09
CA MET A 303 4.38 29.83 -16.93
C MET A 303 5.37 28.99 -16.12
N HIS A 304 5.07 27.71 -15.88
CA HIS A 304 5.97 26.80 -15.19
C HIS A 304 7.28 26.60 -15.96
N ALA A 305 7.25 26.50 -17.30
CA ALA A 305 8.46 26.46 -18.12
C ALA A 305 9.29 27.75 -18.00
N THR A 306 8.64 28.91 -17.84
CA THR A 306 9.31 30.20 -17.64
C THR A 306 9.97 30.28 -16.26
N LEU A 307 9.30 29.79 -15.22
CA LEU A 307 9.88 29.68 -13.87
C LEU A 307 11.04 28.69 -13.83
N PHE A 308 10.94 27.59 -14.58
CA PHE A 308 12.04 26.64 -14.74
C PHE A 308 13.25 27.31 -15.41
N MET A 309 13.03 28.07 -16.50
CA MET A 309 14.09 28.88 -17.13
C MET A 309 14.73 29.88 -16.17
N LYS A 310 13.91 30.48 -15.29
CA LYS A 310 14.41 31.40 -14.26
C LYS A 310 15.28 30.69 -13.24
N GLY A 311 14.84 29.53 -12.74
CA GLY A 311 15.62 28.70 -11.82
C GLY A 311 16.93 28.17 -12.43
N THR A 312 16.98 27.94 -13.74
CA THR A 312 18.18 27.41 -14.39
C THR A 312 19.19 28.48 -14.78
N PHE A 313 18.74 29.63 -15.28
CA PHE A 313 19.61 30.64 -15.88
C PHE A 313 19.68 31.97 -15.11
N THR A 314 18.85 32.17 -14.09
CA THR A 314 18.93 33.30 -13.13
C THR A 314 19.37 34.63 -13.78
N ASP A 315 20.56 35.14 -13.44
CA ASP A 315 21.13 36.42 -13.91
C ASP A 315 21.55 36.42 -15.38
N SER A 316 21.77 35.24 -15.98
CA SER A 316 22.23 35.13 -17.37
C SER A 316 21.13 35.35 -18.40
N LEU A 317 19.86 35.20 -18.00
CA LEU A 317 18.69 35.35 -18.87
C LEU A 317 17.74 36.47 -18.42
N PHE A 318 17.46 36.60 -17.12
CA PHE A 318 16.46 37.53 -16.57
C PHE A 318 17.12 38.76 -15.98
N THR A 319 16.55 39.94 -16.24
CA THR A 319 16.89 41.17 -15.53
C THR A 319 16.01 41.36 -14.30
N ALA A 320 16.40 42.23 -13.36
CA ALA A 320 15.58 42.56 -12.20
C ALA A 320 14.19 43.14 -12.58
N GLU A 321 14.09 43.83 -13.72
CA GLU A 321 12.81 44.32 -14.25
C GLU A 321 11.92 43.17 -14.73
N ASP A 322 12.50 42.16 -15.39
CA ASP A 322 11.80 40.95 -15.82
C ASP A 322 11.28 40.14 -14.63
N GLU A 323 12.07 40.05 -13.56
CA GLU A 323 11.68 39.39 -12.30
C GLU A 323 10.51 40.10 -11.63
N HIS A 324 10.59 41.42 -11.51
CA HIS A 324 9.51 42.23 -10.96
C HIS A 324 8.23 42.08 -11.79
N PHE A 325 8.34 42.06 -13.13
CA PHE A 325 7.20 41.84 -14.01
C PHE A 325 6.59 40.44 -13.82
N LEU A 326 7.43 39.40 -13.71
CA LEU A 326 6.99 38.03 -13.48
C LEU A 326 6.26 37.89 -12.13
N LEU A 327 6.80 38.49 -11.06
CA LEU A 327 6.17 38.51 -9.74
C LEU A 327 4.82 39.25 -9.75
N LYS A 328 4.78 40.45 -10.33
CA LYS A 328 3.52 41.22 -10.49
C LYS A 328 2.46 40.40 -11.22
N ARG A 329 2.88 39.62 -12.21
CA ARG A 329 2.00 38.75 -12.97
C ARG A 329 1.49 37.56 -12.18
N LEU A 330 2.36 36.86 -11.45
CA LEU A 330 1.96 35.75 -10.58
C LEU A 330 0.94 36.22 -9.55
N VAL A 331 1.17 37.38 -8.92
CA VAL A 331 0.24 38.00 -7.99
C VAL A 331 -1.12 38.31 -8.65
N GLY A 332 -1.10 38.89 -9.86
CA GLY A 332 -2.33 39.16 -10.62
C GLY A 332 -3.10 37.89 -11.00
N MET A 333 -2.41 36.82 -11.38
CA MET A 333 -3.04 35.54 -11.74
C MET A 333 -3.60 34.82 -10.50
N ALA A 334 -2.91 34.87 -9.36
CA ALA A 334 -3.41 34.30 -8.11
C ALA A 334 -4.77 34.90 -7.66
N GLN A 335 -5.12 36.11 -8.11
CA GLN A 335 -6.40 36.76 -7.83
C GLN A 335 -7.48 36.50 -8.90
N HIS A 336 -7.10 36.12 -10.13
CA HIS A 336 -7.99 36.19 -11.28
C HIS A 336 -9.28 35.36 -11.09
N PRO A 337 -10.48 35.96 -11.24
CA PRO A 337 -11.73 35.30 -10.86
C PRO A 337 -12.07 34.09 -11.72
N LEU A 338 -11.67 34.08 -13.00
CA LEU A 338 -11.98 33.00 -13.94
C LEU A 338 -11.10 31.77 -13.77
N LEU A 339 -10.00 31.85 -13.02
CA LEU A 339 -9.10 30.72 -12.81
C LEU A 339 -9.65 29.77 -11.74
N ARG A 340 -9.34 28.48 -11.91
CA ARG A 340 -9.75 27.43 -10.98
C ARG A 340 -8.92 27.49 -9.70
N THR A 341 -9.47 26.97 -8.61
CA THR A 341 -8.78 26.87 -7.31
C THR A 341 -7.38 26.23 -7.39
N PRO A 342 -7.14 25.09 -8.08
CA PRO A 342 -5.79 24.52 -8.21
C PRO A 342 -4.80 25.43 -8.94
N GLU A 343 -5.24 26.16 -9.95
CA GLU A 343 -4.38 27.10 -10.69
C GLU A 343 -4.00 28.28 -9.80
N LYS A 344 -4.95 28.80 -9.01
CA LYS A 344 -4.69 29.86 -8.01
C LYS A 344 -3.68 29.40 -6.95
N LEU A 345 -3.82 28.18 -6.44
CA LEU A 345 -2.87 27.60 -5.48
C LEU A 345 -1.49 27.43 -6.10
N PHE A 346 -1.41 26.93 -7.34
CA PHE A 346 -0.16 26.82 -8.07
C PHE A 346 0.56 28.17 -8.17
N TYR A 347 -0.14 29.25 -8.53
CA TYR A 347 0.47 30.58 -8.60
C TYR A 347 0.94 31.06 -7.23
N MET A 348 0.22 30.77 -6.14
CA MET A 348 0.65 31.10 -4.77
C MET A 348 1.90 30.32 -4.36
N ASP A 349 1.96 29.02 -4.66
CA ASP A 349 3.13 28.18 -4.38
C ASP A 349 4.36 28.65 -5.18
N CYS A 350 4.15 29.10 -6.42
CA CYS A 350 5.21 29.69 -7.24
C CYS A 350 5.75 31.00 -6.67
N ILE A 351 4.92 31.78 -5.95
CA ILE A 351 5.36 33.01 -5.30
C ILE A 351 6.19 32.68 -4.06
N LEU A 352 5.78 31.70 -3.26
CA LEU A 352 6.51 31.25 -2.06
C LEU A 352 7.87 30.61 -2.41
N HIS A 353 7.95 29.89 -3.53
CA HIS A 353 9.17 29.18 -3.95
C HIS A 353 9.84 29.83 -5.16
N PHE A 354 9.75 31.16 -5.29
CA PHE A 354 10.32 31.86 -6.44
C PHE A 354 11.85 31.72 -6.45
N PRO A 355 12.47 31.27 -7.55
CA PRO A 355 13.92 31.11 -7.62
C PRO A 355 14.62 32.47 -7.74
N GLU A 356 15.09 33.00 -6.61
CA GLU A 356 15.91 34.20 -6.55
C GLU A 356 17.40 33.93 -6.80
N ASN A 357 18.14 34.98 -7.18
CA ASN A 357 19.56 34.90 -7.52
C ASN A 357 20.50 34.79 -6.30
N ARG A 358 19.97 34.42 -5.12
CA ARG A 358 20.76 34.17 -3.89
C ARG A 358 20.96 32.67 -3.68
N PRO A 359 22.10 32.24 -3.09
CA PRO A 359 22.26 30.86 -2.69
C PRO A 359 21.24 30.57 -1.59
N ILE A 360 20.29 29.71 -1.91
CA ILE A 360 19.31 29.11 -1.00
C ILE A 360 20.08 28.65 0.25
N SER A 361 19.85 29.27 1.41
CA SER A 361 20.15 28.60 2.66
C SER A 361 19.37 27.29 2.61
N SER A 362 20.08 26.18 2.69
CA SER A 362 19.53 24.83 2.69
C SER A 362 18.75 24.53 3.98
N SER A 363 17.83 25.40 4.37
CA SER A 363 16.72 25.11 5.26
C SER A 363 15.48 25.20 4.39
N GLY A 364 14.64 24.15 4.40
CA GLY A 364 13.36 24.13 3.67
C GLY A 364 12.32 25.06 4.30
N GLU A 365 12.74 26.26 4.71
CA GLU A 365 11.89 27.31 5.26
C GLU A 365 11.36 28.17 4.11
N GLU A 366 10.05 28.44 4.15
CA GLU A 366 9.34 29.27 3.18
C GLU A 366 9.85 30.72 3.31
N CYS A 367 10.87 31.11 2.53
CA CYS A 367 11.37 32.49 2.49
C CYS A 367 10.72 33.25 1.34
N LEU A 368 10.27 34.48 1.59
CA LEU A 368 9.69 35.30 0.53
C LEU A 368 10.78 35.87 -0.39
N PRO A 369 10.41 36.16 -1.65
CA PRO A 369 11.28 36.87 -2.56
C PRO A 369 11.44 38.35 -2.15
N VAL A 370 12.68 38.84 -2.12
CA VAL A 370 13.11 40.21 -1.75
C VAL A 370 12.38 41.30 -2.56
N LEU A 371 11.94 40.99 -3.78
CA LEU A 371 11.23 41.94 -4.65
C LEU A 371 9.72 42.03 -4.39
N ILE A 372 9.16 41.22 -3.48
CA ILE A 372 7.74 41.31 -3.10
C ILE A 372 7.57 42.41 -2.07
N THR A 373 7.02 43.53 -2.52
CA THR A 373 6.61 44.61 -1.63
C THR A 373 5.15 44.45 -1.20
N PRO A 374 4.78 44.94 0.00
CA PRO A 374 3.39 44.94 0.49
C PRO A 374 2.42 45.60 -0.51
N GLN A 375 2.89 46.60 -1.26
CA GLN A 375 2.14 47.28 -2.33
C GLN A 375 1.73 46.37 -3.49
N LEU A 376 2.57 45.39 -3.88
CA LEU A 376 2.22 44.40 -4.91
C LEU A 376 1.16 43.44 -4.37
N THR A 377 1.24 43.08 -3.09
CA THR A 377 0.37 42.09 -2.46
C THR A 377 -0.97 42.62 -1.98
N LEU A 378 -1.26 43.93 -2.12
CA LEU A 378 -2.56 44.54 -1.78
C LEU A 378 -3.74 43.81 -2.44
N PHE A 379 -3.53 43.23 -3.61
CA PHE A 379 -4.56 42.51 -4.35
C PHE A 379 -4.83 41.09 -3.82
N LEU A 380 -3.96 40.56 -2.93
CA LEU A 380 -4.06 39.21 -2.37
C LEU A 380 -4.78 39.16 -1.02
N PHE A 381 -5.27 40.30 -0.49
CA PHE A 381 -5.99 40.32 0.78
C PHE A 381 -7.16 39.32 0.77
N PRO A 382 -7.22 38.41 1.77
CA PRO A 382 -8.22 37.37 1.80
C PRO A 382 -9.60 37.99 2.05
N THR A 383 -10.59 37.57 1.27
CA THR A 383 -12.00 37.91 1.48
C THR A 383 -12.75 36.68 1.96
N VAL A 384 -13.87 36.88 2.65
CA VAL A 384 -14.72 35.80 3.18
C VAL A 384 -15.27 34.89 2.08
N PHE A 385 -15.33 35.38 0.84
CA PHE A 385 -15.82 34.64 -0.33
C PHE A 385 -14.78 33.74 -0.99
N ASN A 386 -13.53 33.73 -0.49
CA ASN A 386 -12.50 32.86 -1.03
C ASN A 386 -12.65 31.42 -0.53
N ASP A 387 -12.28 30.46 -1.37
CA ASP A 387 -12.21 29.05 -0.99
C ASP A 387 -11.27 28.88 0.22
N SER A 388 -11.65 27.98 1.11
CA SER A 388 -10.93 27.59 2.33
C SER A 388 -9.41 27.46 2.17
N THR A 389 -8.95 26.79 1.11
CA THR A 389 -7.52 26.55 0.86
C THR A 389 -6.81 27.81 0.36
N THR A 390 -7.38 28.50 -0.62
CA THR A 390 -6.79 29.73 -1.18
C THR A 390 -6.70 30.85 -0.15
N MET A 391 -7.69 30.94 0.75
CA MET A 391 -7.68 31.90 1.84
C MET A 391 -6.49 31.67 2.79
N LEU A 392 -6.27 30.41 3.21
CA LEU A 392 -5.17 30.07 4.12
C LEU A 392 -3.80 30.33 3.50
N CYS A 393 -3.59 29.95 2.23
CA CYS A 393 -2.34 30.22 1.53
C CYS A 393 -2.08 31.73 1.38
N ARG A 394 -3.11 32.52 1.06
CA ARG A 394 -3.00 33.99 0.99
C ARG A 394 -2.70 34.61 2.35
N LEU A 395 -3.34 34.11 3.41
CA LEU A 395 -3.07 34.56 4.76
C LEU A 395 -1.61 34.27 5.15
N ASN A 396 -1.10 33.06 4.89
CA ASN A 396 0.28 32.71 5.18
C ASN A 396 1.26 33.64 4.45
N LEU A 397 1.07 33.81 3.13
CA LEU A 397 1.90 34.70 2.32
C LEU A 397 1.89 36.13 2.86
N LEU A 398 0.72 36.69 3.18
CA LEU A 398 0.64 38.05 3.72
C LEU A 398 1.23 38.17 5.13
N CYS A 399 1.14 37.12 5.96
CA CYS A 399 1.79 37.12 7.27
C CYS A 399 3.32 37.19 7.12
N LEU A 400 3.89 36.43 6.18
CA LEU A 400 5.32 36.50 5.87
C LEU A 400 5.71 37.89 5.33
N VAL A 401 4.91 38.48 4.43
CA VAL A 401 5.23 39.78 3.81
C VAL A 401 5.27 40.89 4.85
N HIS A 402 4.31 40.87 5.78
CA HIS A 402 4.24 41.83 6.88
C HIS A 402 5.22 41.54 8.02
N LEU A 403 5.83 40.35 8.07
CA LEU A 403 6.93 40.04 8.99
C LEU A 403 8.25 40.64 8.47
N GLU A 404 8.46 40.61 7.15
CA GLU A 404 9.67 41.16 6.50
C GLU A 404 9.62 42.69 6.31
N ALA A 405 8.42 43.26 6.12
CA ALA A 405 8.23 44.71 6.06
C ALA A 405 8.24 45.32 7.47
N ASN A 406 9.38 45.90 7.87
CA ASN A 406 9.55 46.56 9.18
C ASN A 406 8.40 47.54 9.54
N GLU A 407 8.10 47.62 10.84
CA GLU A 407 6.90 48.21 11.49
C GLU A 407 6.54 49.68 11.20
N GLU A 408 7.34 50.44 10.44
CA GLU A 408 7.25 51.91 10.44
C GLU A 408 6.26 52.51 9.40
N GLU A 409 5.80 51.76 8.38
CA GLU A 409 4.87 52.31 7.36
C GLU A 409 3.53 51.55 7.17
N ASP A 410 3.38 50.30 7.64
CA ASP A 410 2.28 49.40 7.23
C ASP A 410 1.37 48.84 8.35
N GLY A 411 1.11 49.61 9.41
CA GLY A 411 0.14 49.23 10.46
C GLY A 411 -1.29 48.95 9.96
N GLN A 412 -1.63 49.40 8.73
CA GLN A 412 -2.93 49.17 8.10
C GLN A 412 -3.11 47.72 7.60
N GLY A 413 -2.06 47.08 7.08
CA GLY A 413 -2.11 45.71 6.54
C GLY A 413 -2.34 44.67 7.64
N LEU A 414 -1.57 44.76 8.73
CA LEU A 414 -1.76 43.91 9.91
C LEU A 414 -3.14 44.10 10.55
N GLY A 415 -3.64 45.35 10.54
CA GLY A 415 -5.01 45.70 10.94
C GLY A 415 -6.08 44.99 10.10
N TYR A 416 -5.88 44.88 8.78
CA TYR A 416 -6.78 44.14 7.91
C TYR A 416 -6.76 42.63 8.18
N LEU A 417 -5.56 42.05 8.38
CA LEU A 417 -5.42 40.61 8.69
C LEU A 417 -6.13 40.23 9.98
N ILE A 418 -5.94 40.99 11.06
CA ILE A 418 -6.67 40.71 12.31
C ILE A 418 -8.18 40.92 12.12
N ASN A 419 -8.61 41.96 11.40
CA ASN A 419 -10.03 42.16 11.12
C ASN A 419 -10.63 41.01 10.32
N HIS A 420 -9.87 40.42 9.39
CA HIS A 420 -10.27 39.24 8.63
C HIS A 420 -10.43 38.01 9.54
N VAL A 421 -9.42 37.69 10.37
CA VAL A 421 -9.50 36.60 11.36
C VAL A 421 -10.69 36.80 12.30
N MET A 422 -10.94 38.03 12.74
CA MET A 422 -12.08 38.37 13.58
C MET A 422 -13.43 38.22 12.85
N ALA A 423 -13.48 38.51 11.55
CA ALA A 423 -14.67 38.27 10.72
C ALA A 423 -14.96 36.77 10.58
N LEU A 424 -13.93 35.93 10.40
CA LEU A 424 -14.07 34.48 10.37
C LEU A 424 -14.63 33.93 11.70
N LEU A 425 -14.12 34.43 12.83
CA LEU A 425 -14.64 34.07 14.15
C LEU A 425 -16.11 34.48 14.35
N ARG A 426 -16.54 35.61 13.78
CA ARG A 426 -17.97 36.01 13.80
C ARG A 426 -18.85 35.09 12.96
N ILE A 427 -18.33 34.52 11.87
CA ILE A 427 -19.07 33.53 11.06
C ILE A 427 -19.22 32.22 11.84
N VAL A 428 -18.18 31.80 12.56
CA VAL A 428 -18.24 30.61 13.42
C VAL A 428 -19.27 30.79 14.54
N ASP A 429 -19.36 31.99 15.12
CA ASP A 429 -20.36 32.31 16.16
C ASP A 429 -21.80 32.12 15.68
N ASN A 430 -22.08 32.43 14.40
CA ASN A 430 -23.39 32.26 13.76
C ASN A 430 -23.64 30.84 13.19
N HIS A 431 -22.98 29.80 13.74
CA HIS A 431 -23.04 28.41 13.27
C HIS A 431 -22.55 28.20 11.82
N GLY A 432 -21.29 28.53 11.56
CA GLY A 432 -20.62 28.21 10.29
C GLY A 432 -20.52 26.69 9.99
N SER A 433 -20.32 26.34 8.73
CA SER A 433 -20.07 24.95 8.32
C SER A 433 -18.82 24.38 9.02
N ARG A 434 -18.75 23.05 9.16
CA ARG A 434 -17.58 22.36 9.76
C ARG A 434 -16.26 22.78 9.09
N GLU A 435 -16.30 22.97 7.77
CA GLU A 435 -15.14 23.42 6.99
C GLU A 435 -14.70 24.84 7.41
N MET A 436 -15.63 25.78 7.53
CA MET A 436 -15.33 27.15 7.95
C MET A 436 -14.83 27.25 9.38
N VAL A 437 -15.30 26.37 10.27
CA VAL A 437 -14.75 26.25 11.63
C VAL A 437 -13.28 25.86 11.56
N VAL A 438 -12.96 24.77 10.84
CA VAL A 438 -11.58 24.27 10.72
C VAL A 438 -10.67 25.31 10.06
N THR A 439 -11.12 26.00 9.01
CA THR A 439 -10.31 27.06 8.38
C THR A 439 -10.06 28.23 9.31
N SER A 440 -11.06 28.66 10.09
CA SER A 440 -10.88 29.75 11.05
C SER A 440 -9.82 29.41 12.09
N PHE A 441 -9.83 28.19 12.63
CA PHE A 441 -8.81 27.74 13.58
C PHE A 441 -7.42 27.61 12.93
N LYS A 442 -7.34 27.12 11.69
CA LYS A 442 -6.06 27.11 10.94
C LYS A 442 -5.53 28.51 10.63
N ALA A 443 -6.41 29.45 10.31
CA ALA A 443 -6.06 30.84 10.07
C ALA A 443 -5.48 31.50 11.33
N ILE A 444 -6.08 31.24 12.49
CA ILE A 444 -5.56 31.70 13.79
C ILE A 444 -4.20 31.07 14.09
N PHE A 445 -4.04 29.78 13.82
CA PHE A 445 -2.75 29.09 14.00
C PHE A 445 -1.64 29.75 13.16
N ILE A 446 -1.87 29.97 11.86
CA ILE A 446 -0.91 30.63 10.97
C ILE A 446 -0.59 32.04 11.46
N PHE A 447 -1.59 32.82 11.84
CA PHE A 447 -1.39 34.17 12.36
C PHE A 447 -0.56 34.20 13.65
N LEU A 448 -0.83 33.26 14.57
CA LEU A 448 -0.12 33.16 15.85
C LEU A 448 1.31 32.66 15.71
N LEU A 449 1.61 31.79 14.72
CA LEU A 449 2.98 31.36 14.44
C LEU A 449 3.89 32.55 14.13
N HIS A 450 3.40 33.51 13.34
CA HIS A 450 4.20 34.65 12.89
C HIS A 450 4.18 35.84 13.86
N PHE A 451 3.03 36.12 14.51
CA PHE A 451 2.83 37.35 15.31
C PHE A 451 2.70 37.11 16.83
N ASN A 452 3.20 36.01 17.39
CA ASN A 452 3.11 35.71 18.83
C ASN A 452 3.74 36.80 19.72
N HIS A 453 4.75 37.52 19.22
CA HIS A 453 5.44 38.59 19.96
C HIS A 453 4.55 39.83 20.21
N MET A 454 3.45 39.99 19.48
CA MET A 454 2.54 41.14 19.58
C MET A 454 1.43 40.91 20.61
N GLU A 455 1.69 41.24 21.88
CA GLU A 455 0.77 40.97 23.00
C GLU A 455 -0.65 41.51 22.79
N ASN A 456 -0.79 42.75 22.30
CA ASN A 456 -2.07 43.42 22.09
C ASN A 456 -3.02 42.68 21.11
N LEU A 457 -2.46 42.06 20.07
CA LEU A 457 -3.24 41.33 19.06
C LEU A 457 -3.59 39.93 19.57
N SER A 458 -2.65 39.31 20.27
CA SER A 458 -2.82 38.02 20.92
C SER A 458 -3.94 38.05 21.97
N GLU A 459 -4.04 39.12 22.77
CA GLU A 459 -5.08 39.31 23.80
C GLU A 459 -6.47 39.47 23.20
N LYS A 460 -6.59 40.22 22.08
CA LYS A 460 -7.86 40.35 21.35
C LYS A 460 -8.37 39.00 20.88
N ILE A 461 -7.48 38.13 20.38
CA ILE A 461 -7.85 36.78 19.94
C ILE A 461 -8.29 35.93 21.13
N VAL A 462 -7.56 35.95 22.25
CA VAL A 462 -7.94 35.21 23.48
C VAL A 462 -9.32 35.62 23.98
N HIS A 463 -9.60 36.93 24.05
CA HIS A 463 -10.91 37.42 24.48
C HIS A 463 -12.04 36.91 23.58
N ARG A 464 -11.85 36.90 22.25
CA ARG A 464 -12.89 36.42 21.33
C ARG A 464 -13.04 34.90 21.35
N LEU A 465 -11.97 34.14 21.50
CA LEU A 465 -12.06 32.69 21.69
C LEU A 465 -12.81 32.33 22.97
N ARG A 466 -12.60 33.09 24.07
CA ARG A 466 -13.39 32.97 25.30
C ARG A 466 -14.88 33.24 25.05
N GLU A 467 -15.20 34.35 24.37
CA GLU A 467 -16.58 34.70 24.05
C GLU A 467 -17.27 33.61 23.21
N LEU A 468 -16.58 33.11 22.19
CA LEU A 468 -17.07 32.05 21.30
C LEU A 468 -17.26 30.72 22.04
N TYR A 469 -16.35 30.37 22.96
CA TYR A 469 -16.49 29.16 23.77
C TYR A 469 -17.73 29.21 24.67
N SER A 470 -18.00 30.36 25.30
CA SER A 470 -19.17 30.55 26.16
C SER A 470 -20.51 30.35 25.42
N ARG A 471 -20.53 30.62 24.11
CA ARG A 471 -21.70 30.45 23.24
C ARG A 471 -21.78 29.05 22.63
N ASN A 472 -20.62 28.44 22.33
CA ASN A 472 -20.52 27.19 21.56
C ASN A 472 -19.54 26.18 22.22
N CYS A 473 -20.02 25.39 23.20
CA CYS A 473 -19.20 24.41 23.92
C CYS A 473 -18.62 23.29 23.03
N HIS A 474 -19.24 23.01 21.88
CA HIS A 474 -18.81 21.96 20.93
C HIS A 474 -17.45 22.25 20.28
N LEU A 475 -16.95 23.48 20.35
CA LEU A 475 -15.67 23.88 19.75
C LEU A 475 -14.46 23.51 20.63
N ALA A 476 -14.69 22.85 21.77
CA ALA A 476 -13.65 22.39 22.68
C ALA A 476 -12.50 21.60 22.02
N PRO A 477 -12.72 20.62 21.13
CA PRO A 477 -11.63 19.89 20.49
C PRO A 477 -10.74 20.77 19.61
N ASN A 478 -11.32 21.76 18.95
CA ASN A 478 -10.56 22.66 18.06
C ASN A 478 -9.69 23.62 18.88
N LEU A 479 -10.18 24.08 20.04
CA LEU A 479 -9.39 24.88 20.97
C LEU A 479 -8.23 24.07 21.58
N ILE A 480 -8.48 22.83 21.99
CA ILE A 480 -7.44 21.93 22.52
C ILE A 480 -6.36 21.67 21.44
N ASN A 481 -6.78 21.34 20.22
CA ASN A 481 -5.85 21.12 19.11
C ASN A 481 -5.02 22.38 18.78
N LEU A 482 -5.66 23.56 18.78
CA LEU A 482 -4.96 24.83 18.58
C LEU A 482 -3.90 25.07 19.66
N THR A 483 -4.23 24.83 20.94
CA THR A 483 -3.26 24.98 22.03
C THR A 483 -2.11 23.97 21.94
N ASP A 484 -2.41 22.71 21.59
CA ASP A 484 -1.40 21.65 21.47
C ASP A 484 -0.41 21.94 20.35
N ARG A 485 -0.91 22.32 19.17
CA ARG A 485 -0.06 22.65 18.03
C ARG A 485 0.80 23.87 18.27
N ILE A 486 0.28 24.89 18.96
CA ILE A 486 1.07 26.07 19.30
C ILE A 486 2.16 25.73 20.30
N GLN A 487 1.89 24.84 21.27
CA GLN A 487 2.89 24.40 22.24
C GLN A 487 3.97 23.48 21.62
N GLU A 488 3.61 22.65 20.64
CA GLU A 488 4.56 21.83 19.88
C GLU A 488 5.53 22.68 19.03
N HIS A 489 5.02 23.76 18.42
CA HIS A 489 5.81 24.59 17.49
C HIS A 489 6.49 25.80 18.15
N LEU A 490 5.99 26.27 19.30
CA LEU A 490 6.54 27.42 20.04
C LEU A 490 6.79 27.01 21.50
N GLU A 491 8.03 26.63 21.81
CA GLU A 491 8.47 26.12 23.12
C GLU A 491 8.14 27.05 24.30
N ASP A 492 8.03 28.38 24.06
CA ASP A 492 7.80 29.41 25.10
C ASP A 492 6.52 30.25 24.89
N SER A 493 5.45 29.68 24.33
CA SER A 493 4.21 30.45 24.08
C SER A 493 3.40 30.74 25.36
N LEU A 494 3.59 31.92 25.97
CA LEU A 494 2.71 32.45 27.05
C LEU A 494 1.23 32.54 26.62
N TRP A 495 0.95 32.54 25.32
CA TRP A 495 -0.38 32.60 24.75
C TRP A 495 -1.26 31.38 25.11
N SER A 496 -0.72 30.16 25.04
CA SER A 496 -1.46 28.93 25.34
C SER A 496 -1.94 28.93 26.80
N VAL A 497 -1.06 29.34 27.72
CA VAL A 497 -1.35 29.50 29.15
C VAL A 497 -2.39 30.59 29.38
N ARG A 498 -2.31 31.73 28.70
CA ARG A 498 -3.30 32.83 28.81
C ARG A 498 -4.68 32.37 28.34
N LEU A 499 -4.78 31.64 27.22
CA LEU A 499 -6.05 31.10 26.72
C LEU A 499 -6.64 30.07 27.69
N LEU A 500 -5.84 29.09 28.13
CA LEU A 500 -6.28 28.04 29.05
C LEU A 500 -6.77 28.63 30.39
N LYS A 501 -6.09 29.64 30.92
CA LYS A 501 -6.54 30.38 32.12
C LYS A 501 -7.86 31.12 31.88
N ALA A 502 -8.02 31.77 30.73
CA ALA A 502 -9.26 32.47 30.36
C ALA A 502 -10.44 31.49 30.21
N LEU A 503 -10.19 30.31 29.64
CA LEU A 503 -11.19 29.24 29.53
C LEU A 503 -11.53 28.65 30.90
N GLN A 504 -10.55 28.41 31.77
CA GLN A 504 -10.78 27.92 33.14
C GLN A 504 -11.68 28.88 33.94
N LEU A 505 -11.40 30.19 33.90
CA LEU A 505 -12.24 31.20 34.55
C LEU A 505 -13.65 31.19 33.98
N CYS A 506 -13.79 31.09 32.66
CA CYS A 506 -15.10 31.00 32.01
C CYS A 506 -15.92 29.80 32.49
N ILE A 507 -15.29 28.64 32.72
CA ILE A 507 -15.99 27.42 33.16
C ILE A 507 -16.38 27.50 34.63
N VAL A 508 -15.49 28.02 35.48
CA VAL A 508 -15.71 28.10 36.94
C VAL A 508 -16.77 29.16 37.29
N GLU A 509 -16.84 30.26 36.53
CA GLU A 509 -17.81 31.34 36.76
C GLU A 509 -19.23 31.02 36.22
N MET A 510 -19.43 29.87 35.54
CA MET A 510 -20.71 29.52 34.94
C MET A 510 -21.76 29.06 35.98
N PRO A 511 -23.01 29.52 35.87
CA PRO A 511 -24.08 29.07 36.76
C PRO A 511 -24.48 27.61 36.48
N PRO A 512 -24.83 26.82 37.52
CA PRO A 512 -25.14 25.39 37.39
C PRO A 512 -26.37 25.09 36.52
N LEU A 513 -27.24 26.09 36.29
CA LEU A 513 -28.45 25.99 35.47
C LEU A 513 -28.17 25.86 33.95
N GLN A 514 -26.96 26.21 33.48
CA GLN A 514 -26.57 26.14 32.07
C GLN A 514 -25.77 24.86 31.72
N LEU A 515 -25.55 23.97 32.71
CA LEU A 515 -24.80 22.73 32.53
C LEU A 515 -25.72 21.62 31.99
N THR A 516 -25.73 21.42 30.68
CA THR A 516 -26.30 20.20 30.08
C THR A 516 -25.28 19.06 30.15
N LEU A 517 -25.74 17.81 30.20
CA LEU A 517 -24.86 16.62 30.24
C LEU A 517 -23.83 16.59 29.10
N GLN A 518 -24.24 17.03 27.90
CA GLN A 518 -23.37 17.09 26.73
C GLN A 518 -22.38 18.25 26.78
N SER A 519 -22.79 19.42 27.27
CA SER A 519 -21.87 20.55 27.46
C SER A 519 -20.84 20.22 28.54
N LEU A 520 -21.24 19.57 29.65
CA LEU A 520 -20.35 19.13 30.71
C LEU A 520 -19.21 18.22 30.21
N GLY A 521 -19.50 17.26 29.32
CA GLY A 521 -18.46 16.43 28.72
C GLY A 521 -17.38 17.23 27.99
N TRP A 522 -17.75 18.31 27.30
CA TRP A 522 -16.80 19.21 26.62
C TRP A 522 -16.03 20.11 27.59
N HIS A 523 -16.69 20.63 28.62
CA HIS A 523 -16.03 21.40 29.69
C HIS A 523 -14.99 20.54 30.42
N LEU A 524 -15.32 19.29 30.75
CA LEU A 524 -14.41 18.35 31.41
C LEU A 524 -13.19 18.02 30.53
N LYS A 525 -13.36 17.89 29.21
CA LYS A 525 -12.23 17.68 28.29
C LYS A 525 -11.27 18.88 28.26
N ILE A 526 -11.78 20.11 28.28
CA ILE A 526 -10.94 21.30 28.39
C ILE A 526 -10.25 21.37 29.75
N LEU A 527 -10.99 21.13 30.85
CA LEU A 527 -10.39 21.12 32.19
C LEU A 527 -9.32 20.03 32.33
N ALA A 528 -9.49 18.88 31.68
CA ALA A 528 -8.48 17.83 31.65
C ALA A 528 -7.21 18.34 30.97
N ARG A 529 -7.33 19.08 29.87
CA ARG A 529 -6.18 19.69 29.20
C ARG A 529 -5.53 20.81 30.03
N VAL A 530 -6.35 21.67 30.65
CA VAL A 530 -5.89 22.73 31.58
C VAL A 530 -5.09 22.13 32.73
N ALA A 531 -5.50 20.96 33.25
CA ALA A 531 -4.82 20.26 34.33
C ALA A 531 -3.43 19.69 33.96
N GLN A 532 -3.08 19.62 32.67
CA GLN A 532 -1.74 19.20 32.22
C GLN A 532 -0.73 20.36 32.26
N GLU A 533 -1.20 21.61 32.27
CA GLU A 533 -0.35 22.80 32.18
C GLU A 533 0.19 23.21 33.56
N SER A 534 1.51 23.16 33.74
CA SER A 534 2.17 23.35 35.04
C SER A 534 2.01 24.76 35.67
N GLN A 535 1.75 25.78 34.84
CA GLN A 535 1.72 27.18 35.25
C GLN A 535 0.36 27.64 35.81
N ILE A 536 -0.69 26.83 35.68
CA ILE A 536 -2.07 27.21 36.05
C ILE A 536 -2.44 26.67 37.43
N THR A 537 -3.06 27.50 38.27
CA THR A 537 -3.58 27.05 39.57
C THR A 537 -4.91 26.31 39.41
N GLN A 538 -5.00 25.06 39.88
CA GLN A 538 -6.16 24.18 39.63
C GLN A 538 -7.16 24.10 40.80
N ARG A 539 -6.96 24.88 41.87
CA ARG A 539 -7.85 24.87 43.05
C ARG A 539 -9.31 25.19 42.69
N SER A 540 -9.51 26.17 41.82
CA SER A 540 -10.83 26.56 41.30
C SER A 540 -11.50 25.42 40.51
N THR A 541 -10.73 24.65 39.75
CA THR A 541 -11.21 23.48 39.00
C THR A 541 -11.73 22.39 39.95
N ILE A 542 -11.02 22.13 41.06
CA ILE A 542 -11.41 21.09 42.03
C ILE A 542 -12.67 21.50 42.80
N CYS A 543 -12.74 22.76 43.26
CA CYS A 543 -13.94 23.28 43.92
C CYS A 543 -15.17 23.19 43.00
N PHE A 544 -15.02 23.55 41.73
CA PHE A 544 -16.09 23.41 40.73
C PHE A 544 -16.53 21.96 40.52
N LEU A 545 -15.60 21.00 40.44
CA LEU A 545 -15.92 19.57 40.32
C LEU A 545 -16.63 19.03 41.57
N LEU A 546 -16.20 19.45 42.75
CA LEU A 546 -16.86 19.14 44.02
C LEU A 546 -18.28 19.72 44.06
N ASP A 547 -18.44 21.00 43.70
CA ASP A 547 -19.75 21.66 43.65
C ASP A 547 -20.70 21.00 42.66
N ILE A 548 -20.19 20.52 41.51
CA ILE A 548 -20.99 19.77 40.55
C ILE A 548 -21.42 18.43 41.14
N LEU A 549 -20.50 17.66 41.73
CA LEU A 549 -20.85 16.33 42.27
C LEU A 549 -21.81 16.39 43.45
N VAL A 550 -21.71 17.44 44.28
CA VAL A 550 -22.58 17.63 45.46
C VAL A 550 -23.95 18.18 45.07
N ASN A 551 -24.02 19.13 44.14
CA ASN A 551 -25.28 19.84 43.81
C ASN A 551 -26.06 19.24 42.63
N SER A 552 -25.54 18.21 41.95
CA SER A 552 -26.19 17.62 40.77
C SER A 552 -26.40 16.11 40.88
N ASN A 553 -27.44 15.59 40.21
CA ASN A 553 -27.79 14.16 40.20
C ASN A 553 -26.85 13.31 39.30
N LEU A 554 -25.62 13.75 39.03
CA LEU A 554 -24.68 13.02 38.16
C LEU A 554 -24.26 11.67 38.75
N CYS A 555 -24.18 11.59 40.08
CA CYS A 555 -23.85 10.36 40.80
C CYS A 555 -24.93 9.27 40.64
N GLU A 556 -26.20 9.67 40.46
CA GLU A 556 -27.36 8.76 40.34
C GLU A 556 -27.60 8.30 38.88
N ARG A 557 -27.12 9.06 37.88
CA ARG A 557 -27.43 8.83 36.46
C ARG A 557 -26.59 7.74 35.78
N ARG A 558 -25.66 7.08 36.49
CA ARG A 558 -24.75 6.03 35.99
C ARG A 558 -24.06 6.37 34.66
N SER A 559 -23.73 7.65 34.44
CA SER A 559 -23.14 8.08 33.18
C SER A 559 -21.64 7.81 33.14
N TRP A 560 -21.26 6.59 32.76
CA TRP A 560 -19.87 6.13 32.69
C TRP A 560 -18.93 7.16 32.03
N HIS A 561 -19.31 7.72 30.88
CA HIS A 561 -18.51 8.72 30.14
C HIS A 561 -18.18 10.01 30.90
N VAL A 562 -19.07 10.48 31.78
CA VAL A 562 -18.82 11.70 32.56
C VAL A 562 -17.90 11.38 33.73
N GLY A 563 -18.11 10.23 34.38
CA GLY A 563 -17.24 9.78 35.47
C GLY A 563 -15.82 9.48 35.00
N THR A 564 -15.64 8.87 33.83
CA THR A 564 -14.32 8.68 33.22
C THR A 564 -13.66 10.00 32.85
N ALA A 565 -14.42 10.97 32.33
CA ALA A 565 -13.88 12.31 32.05
C ALA A 565 -13.43 13.04 33.33
N ILE A 566 -14.19 12.95 34.44
CA ILE A 566 -13.77 13.52 35.74
C ILE A 566 -12.50 12.81 36.26
N LEU A 567 -12.44 11.48 36.15
CA LEU A 567 -11.25 10.70 36.52
C LEU A 567 -10.03 11.05 35.65
N ALA A 568 -10.24 11.39 34.37
CA ALA A 568 -9.17 11.87 33.50
C ALA A 568 -8.63 13.23 33.95
N VAL A 569 -9.49 14.17 34.37
CA VAL A 569 -9.06 15.43 35.00
C VAL A 569 -8.27 15.13 36.29
N CYS A 570 -8.80 14.26 37.17
CA CYS A 570 -8.13 13.88 38.40
C CYS A 570 -6.75 13.25 38.15
N ARG A 571 -6.62 12.41 37.11
CA ARG A 571 -5.33 11.82 36.71
C ARG A 571 -4.31 12.88 36.31
N ASN A 572 -4.71 13.87 35.52
CA ASN A 572 -3.81 14.96 35.13
C ASN A 572 -3.43 15.82 36.35
N LEU A 573 -4.37 16.06 37.28
CA LEU A 573 -4.09 16.75 38.55
C LEU A 573 -3.13 15.97 39.45
N LEU A 574 -3.19 14.62 39.46
CA LEU A 574 -2.25 13.77 40.19
C LEU A 574 -0.80 13.88 39.67
N GLN A 575 -0.64 14.27 38.40
CA GLN A 575 0.68 14.48 37.78
C GLN A 575 1.19 15.92 37.94
N HIS A 576 0.34 16.85 38.41
CA HIS A 576 0.64 18.28 38.43
C HIS A 576 1.73 18.63 39.48
N PRO A 577 2.68 19.54 39.18
CA PRO A 577 3.77 19.88 40.10
C PRO A 577 3.29 20.58 41.39
N THR A 578 2.12 21.22 41.39
CA THR A 578 1.55 21.88 42.58
C THR A 578 0.62 20.99 43.42
N LEU A 579 0.68 19.67 43.25
CA LEU A 579 -0.17 18.70 43.97
C LEU A 579 -0.19 18.91 45.50
N ASN A 580 0.93 19.31 46.09
CA ASN A 580 1.03 19.58 47.54
C ASN A 580 0.07 20.67 48.03
N GLN A 581 -0.29 21.64 47.18
CA GLN A 581 -1.20 22.73 47.54
C GLN A 581 -2.68 22.34 47.37
N MET A 582 -2.96 21.22 46.70
CA MET A 582 -4.32 20.80 46.31
C MET A 582 -4.66 19.41 46.84
N PHE A 583 -3.80 18.87 47.71
CA PHE A 583 -3.89 17.50 48.21
C PHE A 583 -5.22 17.23 48.91
N ILE A 584 -5.65 18.16 49.77
CA ILE A 584 -6.86 18.01 50.58
C ILE A 584 -8.09 18.04 49.69
N GLU A 585 -8.21 19.07 48.83
CA GLU A 585 -9.38 19.22 47.97
C GLU A 585 -9.50 18.07 46.95
N LEU A 586 -8.38 17.56 46.42
CA LEU A 586 -8.38 16.40 45.51
C LEU A 586 -8.73 15.09 46.25
N ALA A 587 -8.25 14.92 47.48
CA ALA A 587 -8.60 13.77 48.31
C ALA A 587 -10.09 13.74 48.63
N ASP A 588 -10.69 14.89 48.96
CA ASP A 588 -12.12 15.02 49.21
C ASP A 588 -12.95 14.67 47.96
N LEU A 589 -12.52 15.11 46.77
CA LEU A 589 -13.15 14.80 45.49
C LEU A 589 -13.16 13.30 45.19
N LEU A 590 -11.98 12.66 45.25
CA LEU A 590 -11.83 11.23 44.99
C LEU A 590 -12.57 10.37 46.02
N GLN A 591 -12.56 10.79 47.29
CA GLN A 591 -13.30 10.13 48.36
C GLN A 591 -14.81 10.23 48.14
N HIS A 592 -15.32 11.39 47.72
CA HIS A 592 -16.73 11.58 47.41
C HIS A 592 -17.16 10.69 46.23
N MET A 593 -16.38 10.65 45.15
CA MET A 593 -16.65 9.77 44.01
C MET A 593 -16.64 8.28 44.38
N SER A 594 -15.68 7.85 45.21
CA SER A 594 -15.59 6.45 45.64
C SER A 594 -16.79 5.97 46.48
N ARG A 595 -17.49 6.90 47.15
CA ARG A 595 -18.60 6.57 48.07
C ARG A 595 -19.98 6.75 47.45
N HIS A 596 -20.14 7.74 46.57
CA HIS A 596 -21.46 8.20 46.13
C HIS A 596 -21.78 7.90 44.65
N TYR A 597 -20.80 7.57 43.82
CA TYR A 597 -21.04 7.32 42.39
C TYR A 597 -21.65 5.93 42.18
N GLU A 598 -22.76 5.75 41.45
CA GLU A 598 -23.42 4.43 41.36
C GLU A 598 -22.66 3.36 40.53
N ASP A 599 -21.80 3.78 39.59
CA ASP A 599 -21.02 2.88 38.74
C ASP A 599 -19.81 2.31 39.51
N ARG A 600 -19.72 0.97 39.59
CA ARG A 600 -18.67 0.26 40.34
C ARG A 600 -17.28 0.47 39.75
N ASP A 601 -17.16 0.54 38.42
CA ASP A 601 -15.86 0.72 37.79
C ASP A 601 -15.29 2.09 38.17
N ILE A 602 -16.12 3.14 38.13
CA ILE A 602 -15.70 4.49 38.52
C ILE A 602 -15.39 4.58 40.02
N GLN A 603 -16.17 3.91 40.88
CA GLN A 603 -15.88 3.83 42.32
C GLN A 603 -14.51 3.21 42.58
N ASP A 604 -14.22 2.07 41.93
CA ASP A 604 -12.97 1.34 42.14
C ASP A 604 -11.77 2.11 41.59
N HIS A 605 -11.91 2.79 40.44
CA HIS A 605 -10.87 3.67 39.90
C HIS A 605 -10.64 4.91 40.79
N ALA A 606 -11.71 5.55 41.29
CA ALA A 606 -11.59 6.67 42.23
C ALA A 606 -10.91 6.26 43.53
N ARG A 607 -11.27 5.08 44.06
CA ARG A 607 -10.62 4.48 45.24
C ARG A 607 -9.15 4.18 44.97
N PHE A 608 -8.83 3.64 43.80
CA PHE A 608 -7.46 3.38 43.40
C PHE A 608 -6.65 4.69 43.35
N TYR A 609 -7.15 5.74 42.70
CA TYR A 609 -6.51 7.06 42.70
C TYR A 609 -6.36 7.67 44.09
N TYR A 610 -7.35 7.52 44.96
CA TYR A 610 -7.26 7.96 46.36
C TYR A 610 -6.16 7.20 47.12
N THR A 611 -6.04 5.88 46.91
CA THR A 611 -4.97 5.08 47.52
C THR A 611 -3.59 5.44 46.97
N LEU A 612 -3.48 5.79 45.69
CA LEU A 612 -2.23 6.27 45.10
C LEU A 612 -1.83 7.60 45.73
N LEU A 613 -2.76 8.57 45.79
CA LEU A 613 -2.52 9.89 46.37
C LEU A 613 -2.03 9.81 47.82
N THR A 614 -2.61 8.93 48.63
CA THR A 614 -2.30 8.82 50.07
C THR A 614 -1.00 8.05 50.38
N ASN A 615 -0.58 7.11 49.52
CA ASN A 615 0.51 6.18 49.84
C ASN A 615 1.81 6.38 49.05
N LEU A 616 1.83 7.21 48.00
CA LEU A 616 2.99 7.36 47.12
C LEU A 616 3.51 8.80 47.12
N SER A 617 4.83 8.95 46.95
CA SER A 617 5.44 10.25 46.68
C SER A 617 5.15 10.72 45.26
N TRP A 618 5.14 12.03 45.04
CA TRP A 618 4.86 12.64 43.74
C TRP A 618 5.72 12.06 42.60
N GLU A 619 7.02 11.86 42.82
CA GLU A 619 7.93 11.28 41.80
C GLU A 619 7.51 9.87 41.38
N LYS A 620 7.04 9.06 42.34
CA LYS A 620 6.55 7.70 42.08
C LYS A 620 5.18 7.72 41.41
N LEU A 621 4.32 8.68 41.78
CA LEU A 621 3.02 8.90 41.14
C LEU A 621 3.16 9.32 39.69
N ALA A 622 4.02 10.30 39.42
CA ALA A 622 4.33 10.76 38.07
C ALA A 622 4.91 9.61 37.22
N GLY A 623 5.82 8.81 37.77
CA GLY A 623 6.40 7.65 37.09
C GLY A 623 5.40 6.52 36.80
N ILE A 624 4.43 6.25 37.70
CA ILE A 624 3.40 5.21 37.52
C ILE A 624 2.31 5.66 36.53
N LEU A 625 1.98 6.95 36.51
CA LEU A 625 0.91 7.50 35.68
C LEU A 625 1.41 8.01 34.30
N ALA A 626 2.72 8.23 34.12
CA ALA A 626 3.30 8.61 32.83
C ALA A 626 3.14 7.49 31.79
N LYS A 627 2.84 7.87 30.54
CA LYS A 627 2.84 6.93 29.41
C LYS A 627 4.25 6.34 29.28
N ALA A 628 4.40 5.03 29.49
CA ALA A 628 5.67 4.35 29.24
C ALA A 628 5.99 4.44 27.74
N PRO A 629 7.21 4.84 27.34
CA PRO A 629 7.60 4.87 25.94
C PRO A 629 7.50 3.48 25.30
N ILE A 630 7.34 3.46 23.97
CA ILE A 630 7.34 2.26 23.14
C ILE A 630 8.77 1.65 23.13
N GLY A 631 9.15 1.00 24.25
CA GLY A 631 10.34 0.19 24.49
C GLY A 631 10.63 -0.11 25.97
N GLY A 632 9.83 0.42 26.93
CA GLY A 632 10.13 0.33 28.38
C GLY A 632 9.66 -0.96 29.10
N GLN A 633 10.21 -1.18 30.31
CA GLN A 633 9.97 -2.34 31.18
C GLN A 633 8.47 -2.67 31.34
N THR A 634 8.14 -3.95 31.15
CA THR A 634 6.78 -4.54 31.21
C THR A 634 5.99 -4.16 32.47
N LYS A 635 6.64 -4.05 33.64
CA LYS A 635 5.99 -3.67 34.91
C LYS A 635 5.36 -2.27 34.91
N VAL A 636 5.99 -1.29 34.26
CA VAL A 636 5.48 0.09 34.19
C VAL A 636 4.31 0.17 33.22
N ARG A 637 4.35 -0.63 32.14
CA ARG A 637 3.27 -0.73 31.15
C ARG A 637 2.01 -1.39 31.70
N SER A 638 2.12 -2.50 32.44
CA SER A 638 0.96 -3.18 33.02
C SER A 638 0.17 -2.28 33.98
N LEU A 639 0.86 -1.43 34.75
CA LEU A 639 0.22 -0.45 35.65
C LEU A 639 -0.41 0.72 34.88
N SER A 640 0.22 1.17 33.78
CA SER A 640 -0.34 2.20 32.91
C SER A 640 -1.57 1.71 32.10
N ALA A 641 -1.64 0.41 31.78
CA ALA A 641 -2.75 -0.21 31.05
C ALA A 641 -4.03 -0.33 31.90
N ILE A 642 -3.87 -0.52 33.22
CA ILE A 642 -4.99 -0.56 34.19
C ILE A 642 -5.61 0.84 34.39
N THR A 643 -4.89 1.91 34.04
CA THR A 643 -5.31 3.31 34.30
C THR A 643 -5.65 4.12 33.04
N ALA A 644 -5.56 3.54 31.85
CA ALA A 644 -5.78 4.23 30.57
C ALA A 644 -7.22 4.01 30.06
N SER A 645 -8.05 5.06 30.11
CA SER A 645 -9.46 4.99 29.69
C SER A 645 -9.70 5.28 28.19
N GLU A 646 -8.75 5.86 27.44
CA GLU A 646 -9.06 6.32 26.06
C GLU A 646 -8.01 5.96 24.97
N ASP A 647 -6.77 5.58 25.30
CA ASP A 647 -5.71 5.27 24.30
C ASP A 647 -5.30 3.78 24.26
N LEU A 648 -6.27 2.87 24.35
CA LEU A 648 -6.05 1.42 24.33
C LEU A 648 -5.56 0.86 22.97
N GLY A 649 -5.53 1.70 21.93
CA GLY A 649 -5.24 1.28 20.55
C GLY A 649 -3.86 0.66 20.35
N SER A 650 -2.85 1.00 21.15
CA SER A 650 -1.48 0.48 20.97
C SER A 650 -1.13 -0.72 21.85
N CYS A 651 -1.89 -0.99 22.92
CA CYS A 651 -1.63 -2.11 23.84
C CYS A 651 -2.48 -3.35 23.52
N LEU A 652 -3.62 -3.19 22.84
CA LEU A 652 -4.51 -4.28 22.44
C LEU A 652 -4.43 -4.65 20.96
N THR A 653 -3.64 -3.93 20.17
CA THR A 653 -3.46 -4.26 18.75
C THR A 653 -2.51 -5.44 18.63
N VAL A 654 -3.03 -6.54 18.10
CA VAL A 654 -2.20 -7.66 17.66
C VAL A 654 -1.32 -7.15 16.51
N LEU A 655 -0.01 -7.09 16.72
CA LEU A 655 0.93 -6.57 15.74
C LEU A 655 1.15 -7.60 14.63
N GLN A 656 1.06 -7.18 13.37
CA GLN A 656 1.31 -8.06 12.23
C GLN A 656 2.82 -8.16 11.97
N THR A 657 3.34 -9.37 11.84
CA THR A 657 4.76 -9.61 11.50
C THR A 657 4.99 -9.41 10.01
N GLU A 658 6.06 -8.72 9.62
CA GLU A 658 6.47 -8.54 8.21
C GLU A 658 6.95 -9.84 7.54
N SER A 659 7.44 -10.79 8.33
CA SER A 659 7.93 -12.10 7.87
C SER A 659 7.36 -13.24 8.69
N CYS A 660 7.34 -14.43 8.10
CA CYS A 660 6.83 -15.65 8.75
C CYS A 660 7.78 -16.09 9.88
N VAL A 661 7.25 -16.19 11.10
CA VAL A 661 8.07 -16.54 12.29
C VAL A 661 8.08 -18.04 12.59
N LEU A 662 7.00 -18.74 12.26
CA LEU A 662 6.77 -20.13 12.63
C LEU A 662 6.58 -20.99 11.38
N GLN A 663 7.01 -22.25 11.43
CA GLN A 663 6.82 -23.20 10.35
C GLN A 663 6.32 -24.54 10.90
N LEU A 664 5.36 -25.14 10.20
CA LEU A 664 4.94 -26.52 10.42
C LEU A 664 5.69 -27.42 9.44
N THR A 665 6.54 -28.30 9.99
CA THR A 665 7.25 -29.33 9.22
C THR A 665 6.54 -30.66 9.38
N LYS A 666 6.36 -31.40 8.30
CA LYS A 666 5.55 -32.63 8.33
C LYS A 666 6.37 -33.82 8.81
N ILE A 667 5.79 -34.65 9.69
CA ILE A 667 6.39 -35.93 10.09
C ILE A 667 5.85 -37.02 9.14
N HIS A 668 6.73 -37.58 8.30
CA HIS A 668 6.39 -38.74 7.48
C HIS A 668 6.34 -40.01 8.36
N LYS A 669 5.19 -40.67 8.41
CA LYS A 669 5.07 -42.00 9.04
C LYS A 669 5.72 -43.03 8.12
N ASN A 670 6.88 -43.57 8.50
CA ASN A 670 7.32 -44.89 8.03
C ASN A 670 6.47 -45.95 8.74
N GLY A 671 6.02 -46.96 8.00
CA GLY A 671 5.06 -47.97 8.45
C GLY A 671 5.35 -48.54 9.84
N SER A 672 4.44 -48.30 10.77
CA SER A 672 4.17 -49.09 11.98
C SER A 672 3.07 -48.35 12.74
N GLN A 673 1.83 -48.82 12.65
CA GLN A 673 0.84 -48.46 13.66
C GLN A 673 1.09 -49.35 14.86
N ASP A 674 1.31 -48.71 16.01
CA ASP A 674 1.40 -49.32 17.32
C ASP A 674 0.17 -50.21 17.55
N ALA A 675 0.44 -51.49 17.75
CA ALA A 675 -0.53 -52.47 18.20
C ALA A 675 -0.98 -52.11 19.63
N VAL A 676 -2.24 -51.68 19.78
CA VAL A 676 -2.90 -51.71 21.09
C VAL A 676 -3.49 -53.12 21.25
N PRO A 677 -3.09 -53.90 22.29
CA PRO A 677 -3.62 -55.23 22.51
C PRO A 677 -5.06 -55.15 23.03
N SER A 678 -5.97 -55.68 22.21
CA SER A 678 -7.17 -56.48 22.50
C SER A 678 -7.84 -56.35 23.87
N THR A 679 -9.19 -56.41 23.89
CA THR A 679 -9.91 -57.68 24.16
C THR A 679 -11.36 -57.52 23.71
N GLU A 680 -11.80 -58.25 22.67
CA GLU A 680 -13.15 -58.83 22.63
C GLU A 680 -13.26 -59.84 21.48
N VAL A 681 -13.93 -60.94 21.79
CA VAL A 681 -14.01 -62.21 21.05
C VAL A 681 -14.97 -62.06 19.86
N LEU A 682 -14.51 -62.40 18.64
CA LEU A 682 -15.36 -62.40 17.45
C LEU A 682 -16.28 -63.63 17.41
N THR A 683 -17.58 -63.41 17.58
CA THR A 683 -18.68 -64.32 17.25
C THR A 683 -18.77 -64.62 15.75
N GLU A 684 -19.33 -65.79 15.41
CA GLU A 684 -19.71 -66.27 14.06
C GLU A 684 -20.76 -65.38 13.37
N LYS A 685 -20.38 -64.15 12.99
CA LYS A 685 -21.19 -63.27 12.12
C LYS A 685 -20.42 -62.97 10.84
N ASP A 686 -21.15 -62.82 9.73
CA ASP A 686 -20.60 -62.40 8.45
C ASP A 686 -19.94 -61.02 8.60
N LEU A 687 -18.62 -60.96 8.45
CA LEU A 687 -17.83 -59.75 8.69
C LEU A 687 -18.20 -58.60 7.75
N TYR A 688 -18.69 -58.92 6.55
CA TYR A 688 -19.17 -57.93 5.59
C TYR A 688 -20.44 -57.22 6.08
N GLU A 689 -21.38 -57.95 6.70
CA GLU A 689 -22.60 -57.35 7.27
C GLU A 689 -22.27 -56.49 8.49
N VAL A 690 -21.37 -56.96 9.34
CA VAL A 690 -20.86 -56.19 10.50
C VAL A 690 -20.16 -54.91 10.03
N TYR A 691 -19.36 -54.99 8.96
CA TYR A 691 -18.70 -53.83 8.37
C TYR A 691 -19.70 -52.82 7.79
N GLN A 692 -20.73 -53.29 7.08
CA GLN A 692 -21.80 -52.44 6.58
C GLN A 692 -22.62 -51.77 7.69
N GLU A 693 -22.88 -52.46 8.81
CA GLU A 693 -23.53 -51.87 9.99
C GLU A 693 -22.64 -50.82 10.66
N GLN A 694 -21.33 -51.03 10.71
CA GLN A 694 -20.37 -50.06 11.24
C GLN A 694 -20.29 -48.78 10.39
N LEU A 695 -20.31 -48.92 9.05
CA LEU A 695 -20.36 -47.78 8.13
C LEU A 695 -21.63 -46.92 8.31
N LYS A 696 -22.76 -47.53 8.72
CA LYS A 696 -24.01 -46.79 9.01
C LYS A 696 -23.95 -46.00 10.32
N THR A 697 -22.94 -46.21 11.16
CA THR A 697 -22.80 -45.50 12.44
C THR A 697 -22.21 -44.10 12.20
N PRO A 698 -22.87 -43.02 12.63
CA PRO A 698 -22.39 -41.66 12.38
C PRO A 698 -21.05 -41.40 13.08
N GLY A 699 -20.04 -41.00 12.31
CA GLY A 699 -18.69 -40.70 12.81
C GLY A 699 -17.71 -41.87 12.82
N PHE A 700 -18.12 -43.06 12.35
CA PHE A 700 -17.21 -44.19 12.20
C PHE A 700 -16.10 -43.88 11.18
N ALA A 701 -14.84 -44.07 11.60
CA ALA A 701 -13.63 -43.86 10.80
C ALA A 701 -13.60 -42.54 9.99
N SER A 702 -14.26 -41.49 10.46
CA SER A 702 -14.46 -40.24 9.72
C SER A 702 -13.32 -39.21 9.88
N GLU A 703 -12.23 -39.57 10.56
CA GLU A 703 -11.15 -38.66 10.96
C GLU A 703 -9.79 -39.06 10.39
N VAL A 704 -9.08 -38.10 9.81
CA VAL A 704 -7.69 -38.24 9.34
C VAL A 704 -6.77 -37.39 10.21
N THR A 705 -5.82 -38.03 10.90
CA THR A 705 -4.89 -37.32 11.79
C THR A 705 -3.51 -37.15 11.13
N LEU A 706 -3.11 -35.90 10.89
CA LEU A 706 -1.80 -35.52 10.37
C LEU A 706 -0.90 -35.02 11.51
N ARG A 707 0.38 -35.43 11.53
CA ARG A 707 1.34 -35.04 12.57
C ARG A 707 2.39 -34.09 12.00
N TYR A 708 2.59 -32.96 12.67
CA TYR A 708 3.54 -31.91 12.32
C TYR A 708 4.47 -31.59 13.49
N THR A 709 5.64 -31.05 13.20
CA THR A 709 6.56 -30.41 14.15
C THR A 709 6.51 -28.90 13.98
N LEU A 710 6.23 -28.18 15.06
CA LEU A 710 6.27 -26.72 15.07
C LEU A 710 7.70 -26.25 15.34
N THR A 711 8.28 -25.55 14.37
CA THR A 711 9.65 -25.03 14.40
C THR A 711 9.68 -23.52 14.11
N HIS A 712 10.76 -22.84 14.49
CA HIS A 712 11.01 -21.46 14.04
C HIS A 712 11.38 -21.45 12.54
N ALA A 713 10.98 -20.41 11.82
CA ALA A 713 11.38 -20.20 10.42
C ALA A 713 12.84 -19.70 10.31
N ASN A 714 13.51 -20.02 9.19
CA ASN A 714 14.96 -19.83 8.97
C ASN A 714 15.49 -18.39 9.11
N ALA A 715 14.64 -17.38 9.00
CA ALA A 715 15.01 -15.97 9.14
C ALA A 715 14.09 -15.30 10.16
N THR A 716 14.45 -15.40 11.44
CA THR A 716 13.66 -14.81 12.53
C THR A 716 14.53 -13.98 13.48
N ASP A 717 14.05 -12.76 13.73
CA ASP A 717 14.61 -11.76 14.65
C ASP A 717 14.80 -12.36 16.06
N PRO A 718 15.91 -12.05 16.78
CA PRO A 718 16.16 -12.51 18.15
C PRO A 718 15.01 -12.22 19.13
N ARG A 719 14.15 -11.23 18.85
CA ARG A 719 12.94 -10.95 19.64
C ARG A 719 11.97 -12.13 19.72
N PHE A 720 12.06 -13.08 18.79
CA PHE A 720 11.18 -14.25 18.72
C PHE A 720 11.83 -15.55 19.19
N ASP A 721 12.94 -15.48 19.92
CA ASP A 721 13.61 -16.66 20.48
C ASP A 721 12.76 -17.38 21.54
N ARG A 722 11.90 -16.62 22.23
CA ARG A 722 11.00 -17.11 23.28
C ARG A 722 9.58 -16.68 23.01
N ILE A 723 8.75 -17.64 22.64
CA ILE A 723 7.36 -17.41 22.27
C ILE A 723 6.45 -18.16 23.25
N PHE A 724 5.38 -17.49 23.69
CA PHE A 724 4.40 -18.01 24.63
C PHE A 724 2.99 -17.98 24.03
N THR A 725 2.11 -18.83 24.59
CA THR A 725 0.66 -18.87 24.30
C THR A 725 0.35 -18.84 22.81
N ILE A 726 0.94 -19.76 22.05
CA ILE A 726 0.75 -19.85 20.61
C ILE A 726 -0.63 -20.46 20.35
N CYS A 727 -1.49 -19.73 19.66
CA CYS A 727 -2.73 -20.22 19.10
C CYS A 727 -2.56 -20.41 17.60
N LEU A 728 -2.61 -21.65 17.11
CA LEU A 728 -2.60 -21.98 15.68
C LEU A 728 -4.05 -22.09 15.19
N HIS A 729 -4.41 -21.22 14.25
CA HIS A 729 -5.70 -21.22 13.59
C HIS A 729 -5.58 -21.83 12.19
N PHE A 730 -6.55 -22.66 11.83
CA PHE A 730 -6.58 -23.39 10.56
C PHE A 730 -7.86 -23.06 9.78
N ASP A 731 -7.70 -22.35 8.68
CA ASP A 731 -8.77 -22.07 7.73
C ASP A 731 -8.77 -23.10 6.60
N VAL A 732 -9.90 -23.76 6.42
CA VAL A 732 -10.11 -24.86 5.46
C VAL A 732 -11.36 -24.58 4.66
N ASN A 733 -11.36 -24.96 3.38
CA ASN A 733 -12.55 -24.88 2.55
C ASN A 733 -13.64 -25.83 3.11
N THR A 734 -14.71 -25.25 3.64
CA THR A 734 -15.80 -25.95 4.33
C THR A 734 -16.65 -26.82 3.41
N SER A 735 -16.48 -26.72 2.09
CA SER A 735 -17.18 -27.55 1.10
C SER A 735 -16.79 -29.03 1.15
N HIS A 736 -15.54 -29.33 1.50
CA HIS A 736 -15.02 -30.71 1.46
C HIS A 736 -14.59 -31.23 2.83
N TYR A 737 -14.31 -30.35 3.80
CA TYR A 737 -13.87 -30.71 5.14
C TYR A 737 -14.66 -29.93 6.20
N ALA A 738 -14.88 -30.54 7.36
CA ALA A 738 -15.40 -29.82 8.53
C ALA A 738 -14.34 -28.86 9.10
N LYS A 739 -14.79 -27.86 9.85
CA LYS A 739 -13.92 -26.87 10.50
C LYS A 739 -12.93 -27.55 11.43
N VAL A 740 -11.66 -27.17 11.31
CA VAL A 740 -10.57 -27.64 12.17
C VAL A 740 -10.52 -26.78 13.42
N ASN A 741 -10.34 -27.41 14.59
CA ASN A 741 -10.23 -26.69 15.86
C ASN A 741 -8.85 -26.07 16.02
N ASP A 742 -8.80 -24.93 16.71
CA ASP A 742 -7.55 -24.25 17.03
C ASP A 742 -6.67 -25.11 17.94
N ILE A 743 -5.36 -25.03 17.71
CA ILE A 743 -4.38 -25.79 18.49
C ILE A 743 -3.55 -24.82 19.32
N TYR A 744 -3.53 -25.06 20.63
CA TYR A 744 -2.79 -24.23 21.58
C TYR A 744 -1.47 -24.90 21.96
N VAL A 745 -0.37 -24.17 21.76
CA VAL A 745 0.97 -24.57 22.19
C VAL A 745 1.46 -23.58 23.25
N PRO A 746 1.79 -24.04 24.48
CA PRO A 746 2.04 -23.15 25.60
C PRO A 746 3.33 -22.32 25.45
N CYS A 747 4.39 -22.91 24.91
CA CYS A 747 5.65 -22.22 24.67
C CYS A 747 6.49 -22.88 23.57
N LEU A 748 7.24 -22.06 22.82
CA LEU A 748 8.26 -22.50 21.88
C LEU A 748 9.57 -21.75 22.16
N PHE A 749 10.64 -22.50 22.33
CA PHE A 749 11.99 -22.00 22.59
C PHE A 749 12.96 -22.64 21.61
N ARG A 750 13.90 -21.86 21.05
CA ARG A 750 14.95 -22.39 20.16
C ARG A 750 15.84 -23.44 20.81
N ASP A 751 16.10 -23.32 22.11
CA ASP A 751 16.98 -24.23 22.86
C ASP A 751 16.34 -25.58 23.23
N ARG A 752 15.06 -25.79 22.90
CA ARG A 752 14.32 -27.00 23.27
C ARG A 752 13.86 -27.79 22.05
N LYS A 753 13.55 -29.08 22.27
CA LYS A 753 12.99 -29.93 21.22
C LYS A 753 11.68 -29.35 20.67
N PRO A 754 11.46 -29.38 19.35
CA PRO A 754 10.24 -28.85 18.72
C PRO A 754 9.00 -29.60 19.20
N HIS A 755 7.88 -28.89 19.31
CA HIS A 755 6.61 -29.48 19.75
C HIS A 755 5.95 -30.25 18.60
N GLN A 756 5.44 -31.43 18.91
CA GLN A 756 4.62 -32.22 17.97
C GLN A 756 3.16 -31.79 18.08
N VAL A 757 2.55 -31.52 16.94
CA VAL A 757 1.17 -31.05 16.78
C VAL A 757 0.41 -32.04 15.91
N SER A 758 -0.76 -32.49 16.37
CA SER A 758 -1.66 -33.37 15.60
C SER A 758 -2.86 -32.57 15.10
N VAL A 759 -3.01 -32.49 13.78
CA VAL A 759 -4.15 -31.85 13.11
C VAL A 759 -5.14 -32.95 12.71
N THR A 760 -6.36 -32.89 13.22
CA THR A 760 -7.44 -33.83 12.91
C THR A 760 -8.39 -33.24 11.85
N LEU A 761 -8.50 -33.89 10.70
CA LEU A 761 -9.35 -33.49 9.59
C LEU A 761 -10.58 -34.40 9.50
N LYS A 762 -11.75 -33.83 9.22
CA LYS A 762 -13.00 -34.56 8.97
C LYS A 762 -13.50 -34.29 7.55
N PRO A 763 -13.16 -35.12 6.55
CA PRO A 763 -13.63 -34.93 5.19
C PRO A 763 -15.12 -35.31 5.05
N TYR A 764 -15.87 -34.51 4.30
CA TYR A 764 -17.13 -34.91 3.67
C TYR A 764 -16.87 -35.55 2.31
N HIS A 765 -15.88 -35.00 1.58
CA HIS A 765 -15.36 -35.54 0.33
C HIS A 765 -13.83 -35.64 0.44
N PRO A 766 -13.22 -36.81 0.15
CA PRO A 766 -11.79 -37.06 0.36
C PRO A 766 -10.92 -36.48 -0.78
N TYR A 767 -11.06 -35.18 -1.05
CA TYR A 767 -10.26 -34.47 -2.05
C TYR A 767 -9.01 -33.83 -1.43
N PRO A 768 -7.90 -33.74 -2.17
CA PRO A 768 -6.70 -33.04 -1.70
C PRO A 768 -7.03 -31.55 -1.44
N THR A 769 -6.51 -30.98 -0.35
CA THR A 769 -6.82 -29.61 0.05
C THR A 769 -5.60 -28.86 0.60
N SER A 770 -5.71 -27.54 0.70
CA SER A 770 -4.68 -26.67 1.26
C SER A 770 -5.26 -25.95 2.48
N LEU A 771 -4.64 -26.14 3.64
CA LEU A 771 -5.02 -25.49 4.90
C LEU A 771 -4.25 -24.17 5.01
N GLN A 772 -4.97 -23.05 5.14
CA GLN A 772 -4.36 -21.78 5.50
C GLN A 772 -4.12 -21.76 7.00
N VAL A 773 -2.91 -21.37 7.42
CA VAL A 773 -2.53 -21.42 8.83
C VAL A 773 -2.06 -20.05 9.28
N SER A 774 -2.63 -19.57 10.38
CA SER A 774 -2.17 -18.36 11.06
C SER A 774 -1.87 -18.66 12.52
N ALA A 775 -0.99 -17.87 13.11
CA ALA A 775 -0.64 -17.99 14.52
C ALA A 775 -0.72 -16.66 15.23
N ILE A 776 -1.33 -16.67 16.41
CA ILE A 776 -1.28 -15.57 17.38
C ILE A 776 -0.42 -16.02 18.54
N PHE A 777 0.56 -15.22 18.93
CA PHE A 777 1.46 -15.57 20.02
C PHE A 777 1.94 -14.33 20.79
N THR A 778 2.46 -14.54 21.99
CA THR A 778 3.02 -13.48 22.84
C THR A 778 4.53 -13.62 23.00
N THR A 779 5.25 -12.50 22.97
CA THR A 779 6.70 -12.47 23.22
C THR A 779 7.01 -12.08 24.67
N GLU A 780 8.27 -12.23 25.09
CA GLU A 780 8.73 -11.84 26.44
C GLU A 780 8.46 -10.36 26.77
N ASP A 781 8.38 -9.51 25.74
CA ASP A 781 8.04 -8.08 25.86
C ASP A 781 6.56 -7.81 26.19
N GLY A 782 5.72 -8.84 26.26
CA GLY A 782 4.29 -8.75 26.54
C GLY A 782 3.43 -8.29 25.35
N GLN A 783 4.00 -8.24 24.14
CA GLN A 783 3.28 -7.90 22.91
C GLN A 783 2.67 -9.15 22.29
N SER A 784 1.44 -9.00 21.75
CA SER A 784 0.77 -10.04 20.97
C SER A 784 1.02 -9.81 19.49
N TRP A 785 1.45 -10.86 18.80
CA TRP A 785 1.80 -10.84 17.38
C TRP A 785 0.91 -11.80 16.59
N HIS A 786 0.63 -11.43 15.34
CA HIS A 786 -0.04 -12.26 14.35
C HIS A 786 0.91 -12.53 13.18
N THR A 787 1.07 -13.81 12.83
CA THR A 787 1.90 -14.24 11.70
C THR A 787 1.14 -15.24 10.84
N HIS A 788 1.30 -15.14 9.52
CA HIS A 788 0.81 -16.14 8.58
C HIS A 788 1.90 -17.19 8.35
N LEU A 789 1.52 -18.47 8.44
CA LEU A 789 2.40 -19.60 8.18
C LEU A 789 2.24 -20.06 6.71
N PRO A 790 3.23 -20.79 6.16
CA PRO A 790 3.09 -21.41 4.85
C PRO A 790 1.90 -22.36 4.82
N ASN A 791 1.12 -22.31 3.74
CA ASN A 791 -0.05 -23.17 3.57
C ASN A 791 0.33 -24.66 3.65
N VAL A 792 -0.42 -25.41 4.45
CA VAL A 792 -0.21 -26.85 4.64
C VAL A 792 -1.00 -27.60 3.58
N LYS A 793 -0.29 -28.17 2.60
CA LYS A 793 -0.89 -28.96 1.51
C LYS A 793 -1.12 -30.40 1.95
N VAL A 794 -2.37 -30.86 1.89
CA VAL A 794 -2.78 -32.24 2.15
C VAL A 794 -2.94 -32.97 0.80
N SER A 795 -1.83 -33.56 0.36
CA SER A 795 -1.75 -35.00 0.12
C SER A 795 -2.98 -35.83 -0.27
N PHE A 796 -3.25 -36.24 -1.52
CA PHE A 796 -4.23 -37.32 -1.76
C PHE A 796 -3.88 -38.64 -1.02
N PRO A 797 -2.64 -39.18 -1.10
CA PRO A 797 -2.25 -40.38 -0.35
C PRO A 797 -2.23 -40.22 1.18
N GLU A 798 -2.34 -39.00 1.69
CA GLU A 798 -2.34 -38.76 3.13
C GLU A 798 -3.71 -38.97 3.76
N ILE A 799 -4.74 -39.06 2.92
CA ILE A 799 -6.13 -39.33 3.31
C ILE A 799 -6.38 -40.84 3.38
N PHE A 800 -5.47 -41.67 2.85
CA PHE A 800 -5.64 -43.12 2.78
C PHE A 800 -5.58 -43.73 4.18
N LEU A 801 -6.61 -44.49 4.53
CA LEU A 801 -6.64 -45.29 5.73
C LEU A 801 -6.72 -46.78 5.37
N PRO A 802 -6.10 -47.66 6.19
CA PRO A 802 -6.39 -49.08 6.10
C PRO A 802 -7.84 -49.31 6.48
N VAL A 803 -8.44 -50.36 5.91
CA VAL A 803 -9.85 -50.67 6.19
C VAL A 803 -10.02 -50.92 7.69
N PRO A 804 -10.97 -50.25 8.35
CA PRO A 804 -11.19 -50.37 9.79
C PRO A 804 -11.86 -51.72 10.09
N LEU A 805 -11.08 -52.80 10.03
CA LEU A 805 -11.50 -54.16 10.41
C LEU A 805 -11.06 -54.46 11.85
N PRO A 806 -11.79 -55.32 12.58
CA PRO A 806 -11.38 -55.78 13.89
C PRO A 806 -9.97 -56.39 13.86
N LEU A 807 -9.13 -55.98 14.82
CA LEU A 807 -7.77 -56.48 14.99
C LEU A 807 -7.81 -58.01 15.21
N GLY A 808 -7.15 -58.78 14.33
CA GLY A 808 -7.14 -60.26 14.37
C GLY A 808 -7.94 -60.97 13.28
N THR A 809 -8.52 -60.24 12.32
CA THR A 809 -9.21 -60.84 11.16
C THR A 809 -8.24 -61.62 10.26
N SER A 810 -8.56 -62.89 9.93
CA SER A 810 -7.75 -63.73 9.04
C SER A 810 -7.70 -63.17 7.60
N LEU A 811 -6.61 -63.43 6.87
CA LEU A 811 -6.43 -62.96 5.48
C LEU A 811 -7.58 -63.37 4.56
N GLN A 812 -8.03 -64.62 4.65
CA GLN A 812 -9.19 -65.16 3.90
C GLN A 812 -10.46 -64.34 4.13
N ARG A 813 -10.71 -63.91 5.37
CA ARG A 813 -11.89 -63.10 5.70
C ARG A 813 -11.77 -61.66 5.21
N LYS A 814 -10.55 -61.12 5.06
CA LYS A 814 -10.33 -59.81 4.44
C LYS A 814 -10.50 -59.87 2.92
N GLU A 815 -10.07 -60.97 2.30
CA GLU A 815 -10.32 -61.29 0.90
C GLU A 815 -11.83 -61.39 0.60
N ASP A 816 -12.58 -62.11 1.43
CA ASP A 816 -14.04 -62.21 1.30
C ASP A 816 -14.73 -60.83 1.35
N VAL A 817 -14.26 -59.93 2.22
CA VAL A 817 -14.77 -58.55 2.30
C VAL A 817 -14.39 -57.75 1.05
N PHE A 818 -13.15 -57.88 0.56
CA PHE A 818 -12.73 -57.22 -0.68
C PHE A 818 -13.57 -57.67 -1.87
N ASP A 819 -13.75 -58.98 -2.05
CA ASP A 819 -14.46 -59.55 -3.20
C ASP A 819 -15.95 -59.17 -3.17
N ARG A 820 -16.60 -59.18 -1.99
CA ARG A 820 -17.99 -58.71 -1.85
C ARG A 820 -18.14 -57.21 -2.12
N ILE A 821 -17.18 -56.36 -1.72
CA ILE A 821 -17.19 -54.93 -2.06
C ILE A 821 -16.98 -54.75 -3.58
N TRP A 822 -16.03 -55.47 -4.16
CA TRP A 822 -15.73 -55.42 -5.59
C TRP A 822 -16.94 -55.82 -6.44
N ASP A 823 -17.62 -56.91 -6.09
CA ASP A 823 -18.82 -57.39 -6.77
C ASP A 823 -19.99 -56.40 -6.62
N SER A 824 -20.14 -55.79 -5.43
CA SER A 824 -21.16 -54.76 -5.19
C SER A 824 -20.96 -53.52 -6.06
N ILE A 825 -19.71 -53.09 -6.27
CA ILE A 825 -19.38 -51.92 -7.11
C ILE A 825 -19.54 -52.26 -8.59
N SER A 826 -19.15 -53.46 -8.98
CA SER A 826 -19.22 -53.93 -10.37
C SER A 826 -20.65 -54.22 -10.83
N SER A 827 -21.58 -54.49 -9.90
CA SER A 827 -22.99 -54.78 -10.17
C SER A 827 -23.96 -53.62 -9.85
N GLY A 828 -23.46 -52.53 -9.26
CA GLY A 828 -24.25 -51.38 -8.81
C GLY A 828 -24.83 -50.52 -9.95
N GLU A 829 -25.87 -49.72 -9.63
CA GLU A 829 -26.43 -48.74 -10.57
C GLU A 829 -25.39 -47.65 -10.91
N PRO A 830 -25.26 -47.23 -12.19
CA PRO A 830 -24.16 -46.40 -12.71
C PRO A 830 -24.17 -44.92 -12.25
N SER A 831 -24.86 -44.60 -11.15
CA SER A 831 -24.99 -43.20 -10.70
C SER A 831 -23.77 -42.69 -9.91
N THR A 832 -23.02 -43.58 -9.23
CA THR A 832 -21.87 -43.18 -8.39
C THR A 832 -20.67 -44.13 -8.47
N SER A 833 -20.89 -45.43 -8.62
CA SER A 833 -19.85 -46.47 -8.68
C SER A 833 -19.33 -46.67 -10.10
N GLU A 834 -18.00 -46.72 -10.26
CA GLU A 834 -17.36 -46.90 -11.58
C GLU A 834 -16.14 -47.81 -11.51
N THR A 835 -15.84 -48.45 -12.64
CA THR A 835 -14.64 -49.27 -12.82
C THR A 835 -13.73 -48.66 -13.89
N SER A 836 -12.42 -48.69 -13.68
CA SER A 836 -11.45 -48.17 -14.64
C SER A 836 -10.21 -49.04 -14.74
N LEU A 837 -9.47 -48.87 -15.84
CA LEU A 837 -8.27 -49.62 -16.14
C LEU A 837 -7.08 -48.68 -16.28
N PHE A 838 -6.00 -48.97 -15.58
CA PHE A 838 -4.72 -48.28 -15.70
C PHE A 838 -3.61 -49.27 -16.04
N CYS A 839 -2.82 -49.01 -17.08
CA CYS A 839 -1.76 -49.90 -17.52
C CYS A 839 -0.44 -49.13 -17.64
N PHE A 840 0.66 -49.74 -17.19
CA PHE A 840 2.01 -49.18 -17.33
C PHE A 840 3.05 -50.28 -17.59
N LYS A 841 4.15 -49.91 -18.24
CA LYS A 841 5.27 -50.82 -18.50
C LYS A 841 6.22 -50.81 -17.31
N THR A 842 6.68 -51.97 -16.86
CA THR A 842 7.69 -52.10 -15.79
C THR A 842 8.59 -53.30 -16.02
N GLY A 843 9.81 -53.26 -15.48
CA GLY A 843 10.65 -54.44 -15.31
C GLY A 843 10.29 -55.19 -14.02
N SER A 844 10.40 -56.52 -14.02
CA SER A 844 9.91 -57.43 -12.96
C SER A 844 10.31 -57.03 -11.52
N ASP A 845 11.49 -56.42 -11.35
CA ASP A 845 12.03 -56.10 -10.02
C ASP A 845 11.49 -54.76 -9.46
N THR A 846 10.96 -53.88 -10.32
CA THR A 846 10.47 -52.54 -9.93
C THR A 846 9.07 -52.56 -9.29
N LEU A 847 8.26 -53.58 -9.58
CA LEU A 847 6.89 -53.69 -9.07
C LEU A 847 6.86 -54.03 -7.57
N ALA A 848 7.75 -54.91 -7.12
CA ALA A 848 7.88 -55.28 -5.71
C ALA A 848 8.32 -54.06 -4.85
N ASP A 849 9.24 -53.24 -5.35
CA ASP A 849 9.68 -52.00 -4.69
C ASP A 849 8.57 -50.96 -4.63
N LEU A 850 7.76 -50.85 -5.70
CA LEU A 850 6.61 -49.95 -5.75
C LEU A 850 5.54 -50.36 -4.72
N ILE A 851 5.26 -51.66 -4.61
CA ILE A 851 4.30 -52.21 -3.64
C ILE A 851 4.79 -52.02 -2.22
N THR A 852 6.05 -52.34 -1.92
CA THR A 852 6.63 -52.17 -0.57
C THR A 852 6.63 -50.71 -0.13
N LYS A 853 6.93 -49.77 -1.04
CA LYS A 853 7.01 -48.34 -0.71
C LYS A 853 5.65 -47.67 -0.53
N ASN A 854 4.67 -47.98 -1.38
CA ASN A 854 3.43 -47.18 -1.48
C ASN A 854 2.16 -47.94 -1.07
N PHE A 855 2.12 -49.26 -1.24
CA PHE A 855 0.89 -50.05 -1.06
C PHE A 855 0.94 -51.02 0.13
N GLN A 856 2.11 -51.30 0.71
CA GLN A 856 2.30 -52.33 1.75
C GLN A 856 1.35 -52.22 2.95
N GLY A 857 1.00 -51.00 3.36
CA GLY A 857 0.05 -50.76 4.46
C GLY A 857 -1.41 -51.08 4.14
N TYR A 858 -1.74 -51.35 2.88
CA TYR A 858 -3.10 -51.45 2.35
C TYR A 858 -3.35 -52.74 1.54
N VAL A 859 -2.36 -53.64 1.44
CA VAL A 859 -2.49 -54.93 0.75
C VAL A 859 -3.38 -55.87 1.57
N ILE A 860 -4.37 -56.48 0.92
CA ILE A 860 -5.26 -57.47 1.52
C ILE A 860 -4.81 -58.89 1.20
N SER A 861 -4.49 -59.15 -0.08
CA SER A 861 -4.00 -60.45 -0.52
C SER A 861 -2.95 -60.35 -1.60
N GLN A 862 -2.12 -61.40 -1.65
CA GLN A 862 -1.10 -61.59 -2.65
C GLN A 862 -1.17 -63.05 -3.13
N GLU A 863 -1.67 -63.23 -4.33
CA GLU A 863 -1.63 -64.50 -5.07
C GLU A 863 -0.57 -64.39 -6.17
N LEU A 864 -0.14 -65.52 -6.75
CA LEU A 864 0.92 -65.55 -7.78
C LEU A 864 0.62 -64.52 -8.89
N ASN A 865 1.42 -63.46 -8.94
CA ASN A 865 1.35 -62.32 -9.87
C ASN A 865 0.07 -61.44 -9.78
N VAL A 866 -0.68 -61.53 -8.67
CA VAL A 866 -1.89 -60.70 -8.44
C VAL A 866 -1.89 -60.11 -7.03
N TRP A 867 -2.03 -58.79 -6.91
CA TRP A 867 -2.17 -58.09 -5.63
C TRP A 867 -3.53 -57.41 -5.52
N LYS A 868 -4.22 -57.62 -4.39
CA LYS A 868 -5.46 -56.91 -4.03
C LYS A 868 -5.14 -55.83 -2.99
N VAL A 869 -5.40 -54.57 -3.31
CA VAL A 869 -5.14 -53.40 -2.44
C VAL A 869 -6.44 -52.64 -2.21
N LEU A 870 -6.70 -52.25 -0.96
CA LEU A 870 -7.93 -51.55 -0.58
C LEU A 870 -7.61 -50.27 0.21
N PHE A 871 -8.01 -49.14 -0.35
CA PHE A 871 -7.98 -47.85 0.34
C PHE A 871 -9.35 -47.55 0.92
N PHE A 872 -9.39 -47.29 2.22
CA PHE A 872 -10.54 -46.66 2.86
C PHE A 872 -10.34 -45.15 2.87
N LEU A 873 -11.30 -44.43 2.32
CA LEU A 873 -11.32 -42.97 2.24
C LEU A 873 -12.51 -42.45 3.06
N PRO A 874 -12.26 -41.81 4.22
CA PRO A 874 -13.32 -41.23 5.02
C PRO A 874 -14.16 -40.22 4.20
N PRO A 875 -15.49 -40.17 4.40
CA PRO A 875 -16.24 -40.84 5.46
C PRO A 875 -16.70 -42.28 5.13
N LEU A 876 -16.93 -42.64 3.86
CA LEU A 876 -17.55 -43.92 3.46
C LEU A 876 -17.05 -44.50 2.13
N PHE A 877 -16.03 -43.91 1.51
CA PHE A 877 -15.64 -44.27 0.14
C PHE A 877 -14.53 -45.32 0.12
N HIS A 878 -14.58 -46.23 -0.85
CA HIS A 878 -13.55 -47.25 -1.07
C HIS A 878 -12.92 -47.10 -2.45
N VAL A 879 -11.61 -47.31 -2.52
CA VAL A 879 -10.88 -47.51 -3.79
C VAL A 879 -10.19 -48.86 -3.74
N LEU A 880 -10.62 -49.76 -4.61
CA LEU A 880 -10.10 -51.11 -4.74
C LEU A 880 -9.20 -51.18 -5.96
N LEU A 881 -8.04 -51.81 -5.80
CA LEU A 881 -7.10 -52.06 -6.88
C LEU A 881 -6.83 -53.56 -6.97
N THR A 882 -6.96 -54.12 -8.17
CA THR A 882 -6.39 -55.42 -8.51
C THR A 882 -5.25 -55.21 -9.50
N ILE A 883 -4.03 -55.49 -9.05
CA ILE A 883 -2.80 -55.32 -9.81
C ILE A 883 -2.42 -56.70 -10.34
N ARG A 884 -2.29 -56.84 -11.66
CA ARG A 884 -1.88 -58.07 -12.34
C ARG A 884 -0.63 -57.82 -13.16
N GLU A 885 0.38 -58.66 -12.97
CA GLU A 885 1.60 -58.63 -13.77
C GLU A 885 1.43 -59.50 -15.02
N GLY A 886 1.46 -58.88 -16.20
CA GLY A 886 1.48 -59.55 -17.50
C GLY A 886 2.90 -59.59 -18.10
N GLU A 887 3.05 -60.24 -19.26
CA GLU A 887 4.37 -60.45 -19.89
C GLU A 887 5.08 -59.14 -20.30
N ASP A 888 4.33 -58.12 -20.73
CA ASP A 888 4.87 -56.83 -21.24
C ASP A 888 4.38 -55.58 -20.46
N ALA A 889 3.36 -55.72 -19.60
CA ALA A 889 2.75 -54.60 -18.88
C ALA A 889 2.04 -55.04 -17.59
N VAL A 890 1.99 -54.14 -16.62
CA VAL A 890 1.21 -54.30 -15.39
C VAL A 890 -0.17 -53.66 -15.59
N GLN A 891 -1.21 -54.43 -15.33
CA GLN A 891 -2.60 -54.02 -15.42
C GLN A 891 -3.15 -53.76 -14.01
N VAL A 892 -3.61 -52.54 -13.75
CA VAL A 892 -4.27 -52.14 -12.51
C VAL A 892 -5.75 -51.92 -12.84
N SER A 893 -6.61 -52.85 -12.44
CA SER A 893 -8.06 -52.61 -12.47
C SER A 893 -8.48 -51.91 -11.19
N ILE A 894 -9.26 -50.85 -11.33
CA ILE A 894 -9.65 -49.95 -10.25
C ILE A 894 -11.18 -50.00 -10.14
N ALA A 895 -11.70 -50.19 -8.93
CA ALA A 895 -13.12 -50.06 -8.62
C ALA A 895 -13.31 -49.04 -7.50
N THR A 896 -14.28 -48.14 -7.63
CA THR A 896 -14.56 -47.08 -6.64
C THR A 896 -16.06 -46.85 -6.49
N ASP A 897 -16.49 -46.54 -5.27
CA ASP A 897 -17.88 -46.15 -4.96
C ASP A 897 -18.21 -44.72 -5.43
N ASN A 898 -17.18 -43.94 -5.76
CA ASN A 898 -17.30 -42.55 -6.21
C ASN A 898 -16.39 -42.31 -7.43
N TRP A 899 -17.01 -42.12 -8.60
CA TRP A 899 -16.32 -41.87 -9.86
C TRP A 899 -15.50 -40.56 -9.87
N GLU A 900 -15.87 -39.55 -9.08
CA GLU A 900 -15.17 -38.26 -9.01
C GLU A 900 -13.75 -38.39 -8.44
N LEU A 901 -13.42 -39.53 -7.78
CA LEU A 901 -12.08 -39.82 -7.28
C LEU A 901 -11.14 -40.36 -8.36
N LEU A 902 -11.65 -40.86 -9.49
CA LEU A 902 -10.84 -41.49 -10.53
C LEU A 902 -9.73 -40.59 -11.10
N PRO A 903 -9.95 -39.28 -11.36
CA PRO A 903 -8.87 -38.40 -11.80
C PRO A 903 -7.74 -38.28 -10.78
N HIS A 904 -8.06 -38.25 -9.48
CA HIS A 904 -7.09 -38.18 -8.40
C HIS A 904 -6.32 -39.49 -8.22
N VAL A 905 -7.01 -40.62 -8.34
CA VAL A 905 -6.40 -41.96 -8.33
C VAL A 905 -5.46 -42.11 -9.53
N ASN A 906 -5.88 -41.69 -10.73
CA ASN A 906 -5.06 -41.74 -11.93
C ASN A 906 -3.81 -40.86 -11.80
N SER A 907 -3.96 -39.63 -11.31
CA SER A 907 -2.85 -38.72 -11.01
C SER A 907 -1.85 -39.33 -10.00
N TYR A 908 -2.36 -39.96 -8.95
CA TYR A 908 -1.54 -40.65 -7.95
C TYR A 908 -0.75 -41.82 -8.56
N LEU A 909 -1.40 -42.68 -9.34
CA LEU A 909 -0.76 -43.81 -10.02
C LEU A 909 0.29 -43.33 -11.02
N GLN A 910 -0.03 -42.33 -11.85
CA GLN A 910 0.94 -41.71 -12.78
C GLN A 910 2.18 -41.21 -12.05
N ASN A 911 2.02 -40.47 -10.96
CA ASN A 911 3.13 -39.91 -10.18
C ASN A 911 4.06 -40.99 -9.59
N ILE A 912 3.49 -42.11 -9.14
CA ILE A 912 4.28 -43.22 -8.60
C ILE A 912 4.96 -44.02 -9.72
N THR A 913 4.27 -44.25 -10.84
CA THR A 913 4.83 -45.02 -11.97
C THR A 913 5.85 -44.25 -12.79
N ALA A 914 5.78 -42.91 -12.83
CA ALA A 914 6.79 -42.07 -13.49
C ALA A 914 8.19 -42.24 -12.88
N GLN A 915 8.27 -42.53 -11.57
CA GLN A 915 9.54 -42.81 -10.89
C GLN A 915 10.17 -44.15 -11.31
N CYS A 916 9.39 -45.07 -11.90
CA CYS A 916 9.91 -46.35 -12.41
C CYS A 916 10.49 -46.21 -13.83
N ASN A 917 9.92 -45.33 -14.67
CA ASN A 917 10.37 -45.13 -16.06
C ASN A 917 11.71 -44.38 -16.19
N THR A 918 12.17 -43.70 -15.14
CA THR A 918 13.42 -42.92 -15.16
C THR A 918 14.69 -43.77 -14.98
N THR A 919 14.59 -45.10 -14.96
CA THR A 919 15.75 -45.99 -14.75
C THR A 919 16.29 -46.66 -16.01
N THR A 920 15.77 -46.33 -17.20
CA THR A 920 16.18 -47.02 -18.45
C THR A 920 16.93 -46.18 -19.49
N ASP A 921 17.33 -44.94 -19.22
CA ASP A 921 18.02 -44.08 -20.22
C ASP A 921 19.49 -43.73 -19.89
N ASP A 922 20.11 -44.31 -18.87
CA ASP A 922 21.57 -44.19 -18.65
C ASP A 922 22.25 -45.57 -18.73
N SER A 923 22.52 -46.01 -19.96
CA SER A 923 23.61 -46.96 -20.28
C SER A 923 24.22 -46.65 -21.64
#